data_AF-A0A9W7H1Q8-F1
#
_entry.id   AF-A0A9W7H1Q8-F1
#
_cell.length_a   1.000
_cell.length_b   1.000
_cell.length_c   1.000
_cell.angle_alpha   90.00
_cell.angle_beta   90.00
_cell.angle_gamma   90.00
#
_symmetry.space_group_name_H-M   'P 1'
#
loop_
_entity.id
_entity.type
_entity.pdbx_description
1 polymer ?
#
loop_
_entity_poly.entity_id
_entity_poly.type
_entity_poly.pdbx_seq_one_letter_code
_entity_poly.pdbx_strand_id
1 'polypeptide(L)'
;MATTPPQVSPSPNADKSPIIAAPTISPGASRFTPPSLQPDQIASPSIKNPIMLSPENGVKTGSPIPHLSTPPGPPVFTSPVRPAAVPFRTSPATPQPVAFSSGSSLPTSSPPHFSNGSVELQQQVPNAVEEPVPAGEKPCVLFSAHKVLKHKKLANVPSLGFGVLVSPGRETSTGPQVIQRDPHRCHNCGAYSNLYSNILIGSGQWQCVICRNLNGSEGEYVASSKEELRNFPELSSPLVDFIQTGNKRPSYVPVTDSRISAPVVLVIDECLDEPHLQHLQSSLHAFVDSVPPTTRIGIILYGRTVSVYDFSEDSIASADVIPGGTSPTQETLKGLIYGTGIYLSPMHASKEIAHLIFSSLRPYKLNVPEASRDRCLGTAVEVAMAIIQGPSVDMSRGVVKRPGGNSRIIVCAGGPNTYGPGSVPHSYTHPNYPHREKTALKWMEHLGREAHQHNIVVDVLCAGTCPVRVSVLQPLANSSGGVLVLHDDFGEAFGVNLQRASARAAGSHGLLEIRCSDDIMVTQVVGPGEEAHIDTHETFKNDISLCIQMLSVEETQCFSISLENKHDIKSDHVFFQFSIQYSNVYQADIARVITIRLPTVDSVSAYLQSVQDEVAAVIISKRTLLRAKSYSDAIDMQTTIDERVKDIALKFGSQVPKSKLYRFPKEISLLPELLFHLRRGPLLGSIVGHEDERSVLRNLFLNASFDLSLRMIAPRCLMHREGGTFEELPAYDLAMQSDTAVVLDHGTDVFIWLGAELAADEGRSAAALAACRTLAEELTELRFPAPRILAFKEGSSQARYFVSRLIPAHKDPPYEQEARFPQLQTLTTEQRTKLKSSFIHFDDPSFCEWIRGLKVVPPEPI
;
A
#
# COMPACT_ATOMS: atom_id res chain seq x y z
N MET A 1 40.68 2.31 -62.32
CA MET A 1 41.27 1.32 -63.25
C MET A 1 40.39 0.07 -63.24
N ALA A 2 40.36 -0.69 -64.34
CA ALA A 2 39.80 -2.06 -64.37
C ALA A 2 40.78 -3.04 -63.64
N THR A 3 40.52 -4.33 -63.40
CA THR A 3 39.88 -5.37 -64.26
C THR A 3 39.22 -6.53 -63.50
N THR A 4 38.33 -7.25 -64.19
CA THR A 4 37.62 -8.51 -63.80
C THR A 4 37.68 -9.52 -64.98
N PRO A 5 37.07 -10.74 -64.93
CA PRO A 5 36.84 -11.68 -63.82
C PRO A 5 37.80 -12.91 -63.91
N PRO A 6 37.58 -14.09 -64.58
CA PRO A 6 36.38 -14.84 -65.04
C PRO A 6 36.30 -16.37 -64.65
N GLN A 7 35.10 -16.82 -64.24
CA GLN A 7 34.54 -18.20 -64.46
C GLN A 7 35.24 -19.40 -63.73
N VAL A 8 34.68 -20.62 -63.58
CA VAL A 8 33.73 -21.45 -64.37
C VAL A 8 32.73 -22.25 -63.48
N SER A 9 31.60 -22.71 -64.06
CA SER A 9 30.45 -23.47 -63.47
C SER A 9 30.39 -24.93 -64.02
N PRO A 10 29.30 -25.78 -63.98
CA PRO A 10 27.93 -25.67 -63.40
C PRO A 10 27.30 -26.96 -62.74
N SER A 11 26.08 -26.82 -62.17
CA SER A 11 24.83 -27.69 -62.16
C SER A 11 24.85 -29.25 -62.19
N PRO A 12 23.75 -30.01 -61.90
CA PRO A 12 22.32 -29.64 -61.69
C PRO A 12 21.70 -30.21 -60.36
N ASN A 13 20.44 -29.99 -59.94
CA ASN A 13 19.15 -30.28 -60.60
C ASN A 13 17.92 -29.51 -60.01
N ALA A 14 16.78 -29.61 -60.71
CA ALA A 14 15.52 -28.84 -60.58
C ALA A 14 14.63 -29.13 -59.35
N ASP A 15 13.49 -28.46 -59.04
CA ASP A 15 12.86 -27.13 -59.30
C ASP A 15 11.31 -27.28 -59.44
N LYS A 16 10.50 -26.43 -58.77
CA LYS A 16 9.10 -26.05 -59.12
C LYS A 16 8.36 -25.12 -58.13
N SER A 17 7.62 -24.16 -58.68
CA SER A 17 6.64 -23.24 -58.06
C SER A 17 5.43 -23.12 -59.07
N PRO A 18 4.45 -22.16 -59.06
CA PRO A 18 4.32 -20.86 -58.37
C PRO A 18 2.90 -20.51 -57.82
N ILE A 19 2.67 -19.20 -57.60
CA ILE A 19 1.50 -18.50 -57.01
C ILE A 19 0.38 -18.25 -58.04
N ILE A 20 -0.89 -18.13 -57.58
CA ILE A 20 -2.02 -17.50 -58.31
C ILE A 20 -2.81 -16.55 -57.35
N ALA A 21 -3.38 -15.46 -57.89
CA ALA A 21 -4.21 -14.48 -57.17
C ALA A 21 -5.69 -14.48 -57.65
N ALA A 22 -6.58 -13.81 -56.92
CA ALA A 22 -8.04 -13.79 -57.18
C ALA A 22 -8.56 -12.41 -57.66
N PRO A 23 -9.54 -12.35 -58.60
CA PRO A 23 -10.03 -11.09 -59.21
C PRO A 23 -11.39 -10.59 -58.67
N THR A 24 -11.77 -9.37 -59.07
CA THR A 24 -13.04 -8.67 -58.78
C THR A 24 -13.97 -8.57 -59.99
N ILE A 25 -15.28 -8.32 -59.77
CA ILE A 25 -16.18 -7.35 -60.49
C ILE A 25 -17.68 -7.60 -60.14
N SER A 26 -18.48 -6.53 -60.18
CA SER A 26 -19.95 -6.44 -59.93
C SER A 26 -20.73 -6.27 -61.28
N PRO A 27 -22.07 -6.01 -61.40
CA PRO A 27 -23.12 -5.74 -60.41
C PRO A 27 -24.48 -6.47 -60.66
N GLY A 28 -25.55 -6.11 -59.93
CA GLY A 28 -26.95 -6.46 -60.27
C GLY A 28 -27.87 -6.58 -59.05
N ALA A 29 -29.16 -6.23 -59.18
CA ALA A 29 -30.11 -6.21 -58.05
C ALA A 29 -31.46 -6.87 -58.37
N SER A 30 -32.09 -7.45 -57.36
CA SER A 30 -33.52 -7.80 -57.35
C SER A 30 -34.11 -7.72 -55.94
N ARG A 31 -35.44 -7.63 -55.84
CA ARG A 31 -36.19 -7.41 -54.60
C ARG A 31 -36.58 -8.76 -53.95
N PHE A 32 -36.81 -8.79 -52.63
CA PHE A 32 -38.11 -9.17 -52.04
C PHE A 32 -38.17 -8.83 -50.53
N THR A 33 -39.35 -9.02 -49.92
CA THR A 33 -39.79 -8.38 -48.66
C THR A 33 -39.64 -9.21 -47.38
N PRO A 34 -39.60 -8.59 -46.19
CA PRO A 34 -39.58 -9.29 -44.90
C PRO A 34 -40.96 -9.89 -44.52
N PRO A 35 -40.99 -10.95 -43.71
CA PRO A 35 -42.22 -11.46 -43.12
C PRO A 35 -42.60 -10.67 -41.86
N SER A 36 -43.76 -10.01 -41.86
CA SER A 36 -44.43 -9.52 -40.66
C SER A 36 -45.59 -10.44 -40.30
N LEU A 37 -45.67 -10.89 -39.05
CA LEU A 37 -46.91 -11.40 -38.46
C LEU A 37 -47.15 -10.68 -37.13
N GLN A 38 -48.25 -9.90 -37.10
CA GLN A 38 -48.92 -9.51 -35.87
C GLN A 38 -50.04 -10.55 -35.58
N PRO A 39 -51.08 -10.26 -34.79
CA PRO A 39 -51.19 -10.82 -33.46
C PRO A 39 -52.39 -11.76 -33.31
N ASP A 40 -52.46 -12.46 -32.18
CA ASP A 40 -53.74 -13.03 -31.74
C ASP A 40 -53.92 -12.91 -30.22
N GLN A 41 -55.19 -12.92 -29.79
CA GLN A 41 -55.63 -12.60 -28.43
C GLN A 41 -56.14 -13.84 -27.67
N ILE A 42 -56.92 -13.61 -26.60
CA ILE A 42 -57.70 -14.59 -25.81
C ILE A 42 -56.86 -15.39 -24.79
N ALA A 43 -57.23 -15.49 -23.50
CA ALA A 43 -58.08 -14.67 -22.63
C ALA A 43 -57.79 -15.01 -21.15
N SER A 44 -58.13 -14.11 -20.22
CA SER A 44 -58.15 -14.41 -18.78
C SER A 44 -59.35 -15.27 -18.39
N PRO A 45 -59.36 -15.88 -17.18
CA PRO A 45 -60.23 -15.27 -16.16
C PRO A 45 -59.63 -15.22 -14.74
N SER A 46 -60.08 -14.23 -13.97
CA SER A 46 -59.83 -14.08 -12.53
C SER A 46 -60.97 -14.67 -11.69
N ILE A 47 -60.67 -15.23 -10.52
CA ILE A 47 -61.66 -15.47 -9.44
C ILE A 47 -61.14 -14.86 -8.13
N LYS A 48 -62.06 -14.40 -7.27
CA LYS A 48 -61.79 -13.61 -6.05
C LYS A 48 -61.85 -14.48 -4.78
N ASN A 49 -61.23 -13.99 -3.70
CA ASN A 49 -61.41 -14.48 -2.32
C ASN A 49 -62.89 -14.39 -1.87
N PRO A 50 -63.28 -15.12 -0.81
CA PRO A 50 -63.55 -14.38 0.43
C PRO A 50 -63.06 -15.00 1.75
N ILE A 51 -62.75 -14.06 2.65
CA ILE A 51 -62.51 -14.08 4.10
C ILE A 51 -63.49 -14.98 4.91
N MET A 52 -63.00 -15.77 5.89
CA MET A 52 -63.29 -15.59 7.35
C MET A 52 -62.85 -16.71 8.32
N LEU A 53 -62.43 -16.25 9.51
CA LEU A 53 -62.52 -16.83 10.88
C LEU A 53 -61.96 -18.23 11.23
N SER A 54 -61.16 -18.24 12.30
CA SER A 54 -60.81 -19.36 13.17
C SER A 54 -61.93 -19.68 14.19
N PRO A 55 -62.00 -20.88 14.81
CA PRO A 55 -61.24 -21.06 16.06
C PRO A 55 -60.72 -22.49 16.38
N GLU A 56 -59.76 -22.52 17.33
CA GLU A 56 -59.52 -23.53 18.38
C GLU A 56 -59.01 -24.98 18.13
N ASN A 57 -57.99 -25.31 18.94
CA ASN A 57 -57.70 -26.58 19.64
C ASN A 57 -57.40 -27.87 18.84
N GLY A 58 -56.13 -28.29 18.87
CA GLY A 58 -55.68 -29.59 18.38
C GLY A 58 -54.19 -29.92 18.66
N VAL A 59 -53.83 -30.22 19.91
CA VAL A 59 -52.45 -30.63 20.26
C VAL A 59 -52.13 -32.01 19.70
N LYS A 60 -51.05 -32.12 18.91
CA LYS A 60 -50.28 -33.37 18.75
C LYS A 60 -48.85 -33.11 18.27
N THR A 61 -47.94 -34.00 18.68
CA THR A 61 -46.49 -33.88 18.54
C THR A 61 -45.98 -34.27 17.16
N GLY A 62 -45.09 -33.46 16.58
CA GLY A 62 -44.30 -33.81 15.40
C GLY A 62 -43.09 -32.88 15.25
N SER A 63 -41.89 -33.44 15.09
CA SER A 63 -40.63 -32.70 14.96
C SER A 63 -40.41 -32.19 13.53
N PRO A 64 -40.19 -30.88 13.30
CA PRO A 64 -39.94 -30.35 11.97
C PRO A 64 -38.46 -30.51 11.54
N ILE A 65 -38.28 -30.68 10.23
CA ILE A 65 -37.00 -30.68 9.52
C ILE A 65 -36.45 -29.24 9.48
N PRO A 66 -35.12 -29.00 9.58
CA PRO A 66 -34.57 -27.65 9.58
C PRO A 66 -34.80 -26.95 8.22
N HIS A 67 -35.57 -25.87 8.24
CA HIS A 67 -35.66 -24.94 7.12
C HIS A 67 -34.37 -24.11 7.04
N LEU A 68 -33.68 -24.18 5.89
CA LEU A 68 -32.60 -23.25 5.54
C LEU A 68 -33.18 -21.84 5.47
N SER A 69 -32.87 -21.02 6.47
CA SER A 69 -33.26 -19.62 6.50
C SER A 69 -32.40 -18.82 5.53
N THR A 70 -33.01 -17.98 4.69
CA THR A 70 -32.26 -17.02 3.88
C THR A 70 -31.46 -16.08 4.79
N PRO A 71 -30.22 -15.70 4.42
CA PRO A 71 -29.43 -14.79 5.24
C PRO A 71 -30.14 -13.43 5.37
N PRO A 72 -30.06 -12.77 6.53
CA PRO A 72 -30.60 -11.43 6.68
C PRO A 72 -29.86 -10.45 5.76
N GLY A 73 -30.58 -9.45 5.25
CA GLY A 73 -29.98 -8.36 4.49
C GLY A 73 -28.97 -7.54 5.32
N PRO A 74 -28.15 -6.70 4.67
CA PRO A 74 -27.20 -5.83 5.38
C PRO A 74 -27.94 -4.90 6.36
N PRO A 75 -27.36 -4.61 7.53
CA PRO A 75 -27.98 -3.74 8.52
C PRO A 75 -28.06 -2.30 7.99
N VAL A 76 -29.16 -1.61 8.31
CA VAL A 76 -29.26 -0.16 8.06
C VAL A 76 -28.30 0.57 8.97
N PHE A 77 -27.35 1.31 8.38
CA PHE A 77 -26.42 2.16 9.13
C PHE A 77 -27.19 3.31 9.77
N THR A 78 -27.13 3.40 11.10
CA THR A 78 -27.54 4.61 11.83
C THR A 78 -26.36 5.57 11.84
N SER A 79 -26.52 6.74 11.21
CA SER A 79 -25.49 7.78 11.21
C SER A 79 -25.12 8.15 12.66
N PRO A 80 -23.84 8.38 12.98
CA PRO A 80 -23.47 8.85 14.31
C PRO A 80 -24.13 10.19 14.62
N VAL A 81 -24.55 10.38 15.87
CA VAL A 81 -25.02 11.69 16.35
C VAL A 81 -23.88 12.69 16.18
N ARG A 82 -24.16 13.79 15.46
CA ARG A 82 -23.17 14.85 15.18
C ARG A 82 -22.44 15.29 16.44
N PRO A 83 -21.10 15.15 16.52
CA PRO A 83 -20.30 15.96 17.43
C PRO A 83 -20.51 17.44 17.11
N ALA A 84 -20.28 18.32 18.10
CA ALA A 84 -20.15 19.74 17.81
C ALA A 84 -18.92 19.95 16.89
N ALA A 85 -19.06 20.78 15.85
CA ALA A 85 -17.99 20.99 14.87
C ALA A 85 -16.78 21.69 15.52
N VAL A 86 -15.73 20.93 15.79
CA VAL A 86 -14.41 21.46 16.19
C VAL A 86 -13.73 21.98 14.91
N PRO A 87 -13.25 23.24 14.84
CA PRO A 87 -12.60 23.76 13.65
C PRO A 87 -11.31 23.00 13.30
N PHE A 88 -11.16 22.62 12.02
CA PHE A 88 -9.97 21.96 11.50
C PHE A 88 -8.70 22.81 11.74
N ARG A 89 -7.64 22.17 12.26
CA ARG A 89 -6.39 22.87 12.64
C ARG A 89 -5.40 22.91 11.47
N THR A 90 -5.51 23.93 10.62
CA THR A 90 -4.76 24.08 9.36
C THR A 90 -3.33 24.63 9.54
N SER A 91 -2.47 23.99 10.35
CA SER A 91 -1.03 24.33 10.42
C SER A 91 -0.15 23.21 11.02
N PRO A 92 0.98 22.84 10.40
CA PRO A 92 2.05 22.13 11.09
C PRO A 92 2.75 23.09 12.07
N ALA A 93 2.72 22.78 13.36
CA ALA A 93 3.21 23.69 14.39
C ALA A 93 4.74 23.62 14.53
N THR A 94 5.45 24.63 14.02
CA THR A 94 6.87 24.84 14.33
C THR A 94 7.01 25.23 15.81
N PRO A 95 7.90 24.61 16.60
CA PRO A 95 8.00 24.90 18.02
C PRO A 95 8.69 26.25 18.27
N GLN A 96 7.92 27.30 18.58
CA GLN A 96 8.43 28.52 19.19
C GLN A 96 8.31 28.48 20.72
N PRO A 97 9.30 28.99 21.47
CA PRO A 97 9.30 28.91 22.93
C PRO A 97 8.32 29.92 23.54
N VAL A 98 7.32 29.42 24.26
CA VAL A 98 6.41 30.24 25.08
C VAL A 98 7.05 30.54 26.44
N ALA A 99 6.97 31.80 26.89
CA ALA A 99 7.57 32.23 28.14
C ALA A 99 6.84 31.66 29.38
N PHE A 100 7.60 31.24 30.39
CA PHE A 100 7.06 30.72 31.65
C PHE A 100 6.47 31.83 32.54
N SER A 101 5.20 31.70 32.92
CA SER A 101 4.60 32.36 34.08
C SER A 101 4.56 31.41 35.28
N SER A 102 4.99 31.87 36.45
CA SER A 102 5.28 31.00 37.60
C SER A 102 4.05 30.53 38.40
N GLY A 103 4.00 29.25 38.78
CA GLY A 103 3.00 28.72 39.72
C GLY A 103 3.13 27.23 40.05
N SER A 104 3.55 26.93 41.29
CA SER A 104 3.31 25.75 42.16
C SER A 104 2.59 24.50 41.59
N SER A 105 2.94 23.23 41.88
CA SER A 105 4.10 22.57 42.54
C SER A 105 3.85 21.04 42.67
N LEU A 106 4.91 20.24 42.92
CA LEU A 106 4.89 18.79 43.30
C LEU A 106 4.71 17.77 42.14
N PRO A 107 5.17 16.50 42.27
CA PRO A 107 6.60 16.20 42.23
C PRO A 107 6.96 14.98 41.36
N THR A 108 8.02 15.08 40.56
CA THR A 108 8.65 13.92 39.86
C THR A 108 9.93 13.47 40.57
N SER A 109 10.20 12.16 40.54
CA SER A 109 11.35 11.53 41.20
C SER A 109 12.66 11.75 40.45
N SER A 110 13.73 12.06 41.18
CA SER A 110 15.06 12.35 40.64
C SER A 110 15.91 11.09 40.36
N PRO A 111 16.64 11.01 39.23
CA PRO A 111 17.70 10.03 39.03
C PRO A 111 18.95 10.35 39.89
N PRO A 112 19.86 9.37 40.12
CA PRO A 112 20.97 9.52 41.06
C PRO A 112 22.12 10.41 40.55
N HIS A 113 22.85 11.02 41.49
CA HIS A 113 23.99 11.91 41.24
C HIS A 113 25.22 11.17 40.68
N PHE A 114 25.92 11.81 39.74
CA PHE A 114 27.37 11.65 39.57
C PHE A 114 28.10 12.86 40.18
N SER A 115 29.22 12.62 40.85
CA SER A 115 30.04 13.65 41.50
C SER A 115 31.33 13.90 40.71
N ASN A 116 31.81 15.14 40.69
CA ASN A 116 33.08 15.48 40.05
C ASN A 116 34.27 14.82 40.79
N GLY A 117 35.17 14.23 40.02
CA GLY A 117 36.48 13.72 40.44
C GLY A 117 37.57 14.15 39.46
N SER A 118 38.80 14.27 39.92
CA SER A 118 39.88 14.95 39.18
C SER A 118 40.60 14.12 38.12
N VAL A 119 41.20 14.83 37.17
CA VAL A 119 42.06 14.33 36.08
C VAL A 119 43.23 13.48 36.58
N GLU A 120 43.48 12.35 35.90
CA GLU A 120 44.84 11.85 35.66
C GLU A 120 44.90 11.13 34.29
N LEU A 121 46.02 11.24 33.57
CA LEU A 121 46.16 10.67 32.22
C LEU A 121 46.74 9.26 32.26
N GLN A 122 46.15 8.32 31.51
CA GLN A 122 46.88 7.20 30.94
C GLN A 122 46.28 6.77 29.57
N GLN A 123 47.16 6.52 28.60
CA GLN A 123 46.77 6.17 27.23
C GLN A 123 46.47 4.67 27.11
N GLN A 124 45.24 4.32 26.72
CA GLN A 124 44.93 3.05 26.04
C GLN A 124 43.90 3.32 24.93
N VAL A 125 44.06 2.65 23.79
CA VAL A 125 43.20 2.79 22.60
C VAL A 125 42.18 1.66 22.56
N PRO A 126 40.86 1.94 22.66
CA PRO A 126 39.82 0.98 22.36
C PRO A 126 39.48 0.96 20.86
N ASN A 127 39.04 -0.19 20.36
CA ASN A 127 38.50 -0.29 18.99
C ASN A 127 37.18 0.47 18.86
N ALA A 128 36.83 0.87 17.63
CA ALA A 128 35.54 1.49 17.34
C ALA A 128 34.38 0.52 17.68
N VAL A 129 33.65 0.84 18.73
CA VAL A 129 32.36 0.21 19.08
C VAL A 129 31.30 0.78 18.13
N GLU A 130 30.38 -0.07 17.67
CA GLU A 130 29.24 0.37 16.86
C GLU A 130 28.26 1.13 17.75
N GLU A 131 28.04 2.42 17.48
CA GLU A 131 27.01 3.19 18.19
C GLU A 131 25.61 2.67 17.78
N PRO A 132 24.73 2.36 18.74
CA PRO A 132 23.34 2.03 18.43
C PRO A 132 22.62 3.29 17.96
N VAL A 133 21.86 3.16 16.87
CA VAL A 133 20.95 4.22 16.38
C VAL A 133 20.04 4.66 17.55
N PRO A 134 19.88 5.96 17.83
CA PRO A 134 19.14 6.44 18.98
C PRO A 134 17.68 5.95 18.96
N ALA A 135 17.19 5.52 20.13
CA ALA A 135 15.88 4.91 20.30
C ALA A 135 14.74 5.89 19.99
N GLY A 136 14.29 5.87 18.73
CA GLY A 136 13.25 6.74 18.19
C GLY A 136 13.27 6.79 16.66
N GLU A 137 14.45 6.69 16.04
CA GLU A 137 14.57 6.76 14.58
C GLU A 137 14.24 5.41 13.92
N LYS A 138 13.20 5.38 13.08
CA LYS A 138 12.86 4.21 12.25
C LYS A 138 13.61 4.31 10.90
N PRO A 139 14.63 3.47 10.63
CA PRO A 139 15.45 3.61 9.43
C PRO A 139 14.65 3.29 8.15
N CYS A 140 15.04 3.92 7.04
CA CYS A 140 14.47 3.64 5.71
C CYS A 140 14.72 2.19 5.24
N VAL A 141 15.65 1.46 5.88
CA VAL A 141 16.05 0.08 5.54
C VAL A 141 16.01 -0.80 6.79
N LEU A 142 15.31 -1.93 6.72
CA LEU A 142 15.13 -2.89 7.81
C LEU A 142 15.44 -4.31 7.33
N PHE A 143 16.49 -4.94 7.87
CA PHE A 143 16.84 -6.33 7.52
C PHE A 143 16.09 -7.35 8.38
N SER A 144 15.80 -8.52 7.82
CA SER A 144 15.23 -9.65 8.59
C SER A 144 16.19 -10.19 9.65
N ALA A 145 17.49 -9.91 9.54
CA ALA A 145 18.49 -10.19 10.56
C ALA A 145 19.68 -9.21 10.49
N HIS A 146 20.31 -8.89 11.63
CA HIS A 146 21.50 -8.04 11.71
C HIS A 146 22.82 -8.77 11.40
N LYS A 147 22.80 -10.09 11.19
CA LYS A 147 23.97 -10.89 10.81
C LYS A 147 23.61 -11.82 9.66
N VAL A 148 24.59 -12.26 8.87
CA VAL A 148 24.37 -13.18 7.75
C VAL A 148 25.08 -14.51 8.00
N LEU A 149 24.38 -15.64 7.81
CA LEU A 149 25.00 -16.96 7.93
C LEU A 149 26.04 -17.19 6.82
N LYS A 150 27.26 -17.60 7.17
CA LYS A 150 28.31 -17.91 6.19
C LYS A 150 27.95 -19.12 5.32
N HIS A 151 27.43 -20.19 5.92
CA HIS A 151 27.07 -21.42 5.20
C HIS A 151 25.78 -21.31 4.39
N LYS A 152 25.88 -21.37 3.06
CA LYS A 152 24.76 -21.26 2.10
C LYS A 152 23.62 -22.22 2.41
N LYS A 153 23.93 -23.47 2.79
CA LYS A 153 22.92 -24.51 3.07
C LYS A 153 22.01 -24.16 4.27
N LEU A 154 22.48 -23.30 5.18
CA LEU A 154 21.72 -22.86 6.35
C LEU A 154 21.13 -21.45 6.14
N ALA A 155 21.84 -20.57 5.43
CA ALA A 155 21.34 -19.24 5.04
C ALA A 155 20.11 -19.34 4.11
N ASN A 156 20.19 -20.15 3.06
CA ASN A 156 19.17 -20.26 2.02
C ASN A 156 18.02 -21.22 2.42
N VAL A 157 17.74 -21.42 3.71
CA VAL A 157 16.61 -22.23 4.19
C VAL A 157 15.31 -21.45 3.92
N PRO A 158 14.43 -21.87 2.97
CA PRO A 158 13.39 -20.99 2.43
C PRO A 158 12.25 -20.65 3.40
N SER A 159 12.16 -21.35 4.54
CA SER A 159 11.12 -21.21 5.56
C SER A 159 11.33 -20.00 6.47
N LEU A 160 12.58 -19.70 6.86
CA LEU A 160 12.94 -18.43 7.50
C LEU A 160 13.42 -17.41 6.45
N GLY A 161 14.45 -17.78 5.67
CA GLY A 161 15.08 -16.93 4.67
C GLY A 161 15.90 -15.77 5.25
N PHE A 162 16.41 -14.94 4.35
CA PHE A 162 17.05 -13.66 4.64
C PHE A 162 16.54 -12.60 3.65
N GLY A 163 16.46 -11.34 4.06
CA GLY A 163 15.90 -10.28 3.23
C GLY A 163 15.90 -8.91 3.91
N VAL A 164 15.34 -7.93 3.21
CA VAL A 164 15.34 -6.53 3.62
C VAL A 164 14.11 -5.79 3.11
N LEU A 165 13.54 -4.92 3.94
CA LEU A 165 12.53 -3.94 3.58
C LEU A 165 13.20 -2.58 3.31
N VAL A 166 12.83 -1.90 2.23
CA VAL A 166 13.32 -0.57 1.85
C VAL A 166 12.13 0.36 1.63
N SER A 167 12.07 1.48 2.35
CA SER A 167 10.97 2.46 2.31
C SER A 167 11.45 3.75 1.64
N PRO A 168 11.27 3.92 0.31
CA PRO A 168 12.06 4.90 -0.44
C PRO A 168 11.69 6.36 -0.18
N GLY A 169 10.38 6.64 -0.10
CA GLY A 169 9.87 8.00 0.13
C GLY A 169 9.96 8.46 1.59
N ARG A 170 10.29 7.57 2.54
CA ARG A 170 10.27 7.88 3.98
C ARG A 170 11.32 8.96 4.32
N GLU A 171 10.88 10.07 4.91
CA GLU A 171 11.78 11.06 5.50
C GLU A 171 12.40 10.56 6.82
N THR A 172 13.61 11.03 7.14
CA THR A 172 14.31 10.75 8.40
C THR A 172 14.20 11.93 9.36
N SER A 173 14.04 11.66 10.65
CA SER A 173 13.78 12.66 11.70
C SER A 173 14.87 13.71 11.88
N THR A 174 16.14 13.33 11.69
CA THR A 174 17.30 14.23 11.68
C THR A 174 17.55 14.89 10.32
N GLY A 175 16.81 14.49 9.28
CA GLY A 175 17.14 14.72 7.88
C GLY A 175 18.33 13.88 7.40
N PRO A 176 18.46 13.62 6.09
CA PRO A 176 19.70 13.11 5.51
C PRO A 176 20.79 14.19 5.57
N GLN A 177 22.07 13.79 5.61
CA GLN A 177 23.16 14.71 5.31
C GLN A 177 23.09 15.08 3.82
N VAL A 178 22.85 16.37 3.53
CA VAL A 178 22.62 16.87 2.16
C VAL A 178 23.92 17.34 1.53
N ILE A 179 24.24 16.79 0.36
CA ILE A 179 25.46 17.09 -0.40
C ILE A 179 25.08 17.76 -1.72
N GLN A 180 25.53 18.99 -1.95
CA GLN A 180 25.21 19.79 -3.16
C GLN A 180 26.28 19.63 -4.24
N ARG A 181 26.53 18.38 -4.65
CA ARG A 181 27.36 18.02 -5.82
C ARG A 181 27.01 16.63 -6.31
N ASP A 182 27.51 16.29 -7.49
CA ASP A 182 27.38 14.95 -8.03
C ASP A 182 28.24 13.93 -7.23
N PRO A 183 27.78 12.68 -7.05
CA PRO A 183 28.44 11.68 -6.22
C PRO A 183 29.58 10.93 -6.93
N HIS A 184 30.62 10.56 -6.18
CA HIS A 184 31.72 9.72 -6.69
C HIS A 184 31.24 8.26 -6.88
N ARG A 185 31.01 7.86 -8.14
CA ARG A 185 30.63 6.48 -8.53
C ARG A 185 31.85 5.64 -8.92
N CYS A 186 31.76 4.33 -8.71
CA CYS A 186 32.80 3.37 -9.10
C CYS A 186 32.71 3.06 -10.61
N HIS A 187 33.77 3.40 -11.34
CA HIS A 187 33.90 3.25 -12.81
C HIS A 187 33.72 1.81 -13.35
N ASN A 188 33.68 0.82 -12.47
CA ASN A 188 33.54 -0.60 -12.83
C ASN A 188 32.14 -1.18 -12.57
N CYS A 189 31.39 -0.68 -11.58
CA CYS A 189 30.12 -1.29 -11.15
C CYS A 189 29.04 -0.30 -10.67
N GLY A 190 29.23 1.01 -10.83
CA GLY A 190 28.24 2.04 -10.48
C GLY A 190 28.02 2.29 -8.98
N ALA A 191 28.64 1.50 -8.09
CA ALA A 191 28.53 1.66 -6.64
C ALA A 191 29.14 2.99 -6.16
N TYR A 192 28.46 3.66 -5.25
CA TYR A 192 28.78 4.98 -4.72
C TYR A 192 29.86 4.90 -3.61
N SER A 193 30.74 5.89 -3.53
CA SER A 193 31.63 6.07 -2.37
C SER A 193 30.83 6.23 -1.08
N ASN A 194 31.34 5.66 0.01
CA ASN A 194 30.63 5.54 1.29
C ASN A 194 31.63 5.32 2.44
N LEU A 195 31.19 5.45 3.70
CA LEU A 195 32.02 5.35 4.92
C LEU A 195 32.88 4.08 5.09
N TYR A 196 32.55 2.98 4.39
CA TYR A 196 33.34 1.74 4.43
C TYR A 196 34.45 1.70 3.36
N SER A 197 34.50 2.71 2.48
CA SER A 197 35.45 2.79 1.36
C SER A 197 36.85 3.12 1.86
N ASN A 198 37.84 2.30 1.50
CA ASN A 198 39.21 2.55 1.93
C ASN A 198 39.86 3.66 1.09
N ILE A 199 40.11 4.82 1.70
CA ILE A 199 40.76 5.98 1.06
C ILE A 199 42.29 5.89 1.24
N LEU A 200 43.03 6.08 0.16
CA LEU A 200 44.49 6.20 0.17
C LEU A 200 44.89 7.65 0.51
N ILE A 201 45.39 7.84 1.74
CA ILE A 201 45.90 9.12 2.24
C ILE A 201 46.95 9.69 1.28
N GLY A 202 46.92 11.01 1.06
CA GLY A 202 47.80 11.71 0.14
C GLY A 202 47.47 11.63 -1.35
N SER A 203 46.88 10.51 -1.85
CA SER A 203 46.40 10.43 -3.25
C SER A 203 44.90 10.63 -3.41
N GLY A 204 44.12 10.50 -2.34
CA GLY A 204 42.67 10.60 -2.33
C GLY A 204 41.93 9.50 -3.11
N GLN A 205 42.65 8.51 -3.65
CA GLN A 205 42.03 7.39 -4.38
C GLN A 205 41.26 6.49 -3.42
N TRP A 206 40.10 6.00 -3.84
CA TRP A 206 39.20 5.22 -2.98
C TRP A 206 38.91 3.83 -3.55
N GLN A 207 38.98 2.82 -2.69
CA GLN A 207 38.63 1.45 -3.06
C GLN A 207 37.14 1.19 -2.84
N CYS A 208 36.45 0.78 -3.91
CA CYS A 208 35.04 0.40 -3.86
C CYS A 208 34.84 -0.87 -3.01
N VAL A 209 33.94 -0.82 -2.03
CA VAL A 209 33.65 -1.98 -1.15
C VAL A 209 32.96 -3.15 -1.85
N ILE A 210 32.20 -2.87 -2.91
CA ILE A 210 31.44 -3.88 -3.68
C ILE A 210 32.38 -4.68 -4.59
N CYS A 211 33.06 -4.02 -5.55
CA CYS A 211 33.86 -4.71 -6.57
C CYS A 211 35.38 -4.59 -6.39
N ARG A 212 35.87 -3.98 -5.30
CA ARG A 212 37.30 -3.80 -4.95
C ARG A 212 38.16 -3.00 -5.95
N ASN A 213 37.56 -2.43 -6.99
CA ASN A 213 38.25 -1.52 -7.91
C ASN A 213 38.71 -0.24 -7.19
N LEU A 214 39.88 0.27 -7.58
CA LEU A 214 40.41 1.56 -7.12
C LEU A 214 39.96 2.67 -8.06
N ASN A 215 39.46 3.77 -7.51
CA ASN A 215 38.92 4.91 -8.26
C ASN A 215 39.62 6.21 -7.84
N GLY A 216 39.62 7.21 -8.72
CA GLY A 216 39.94 8.59 -8.33
C GLY A 216 38.76 9.26 -7.60
N SER A 217 39.07 10.35 -6.90
CA SER A 217 38.11 11.31 -6.30
C SER A 217 38.30 12.72 -6.86
N GLU A 218 38.99 12.84 -8.01
CA GLU A 218 39.40 14.11 -8.66
C GLU A 218 40.22 15.08 -7.78
N GLY A 219 40.72 14.60 -6.64
CA GLY A 219 41.46 15.38 -5.65
C GLY A 219 40.66 15.70 -4.38
N GLU A 220 39.36 15.44 -4.36
CA GLU A 220 38.47 15.83 -3.27
C GLU A 220 38.79 15.09 -1.95
N TYR A 221 39.05 13.77 -2.01
CA TYR A 221 39.41 12.99 -0.81
C TYR A 221 40.91 13.05 -0.47
N VAL A 222 41.66 14.04 -0.97
CA VAL A 222 43.09 14.24 -0.62
C VAL A 222 43.20 14.82 0.78
N ALA A 223 43.26 13.93 1.76
CA ALA A 223 43.51 14.24 3.16
C ALA A 223 44.95 13.91 3.57
N SER A 224 45.45 14.60 4.62
CA SER A 224 46.71 14.29 5.31
C SER A 224 46.53 13.23 6.41
N SER A 225 45.30 13.03 6.91
CA SER A 225 44.99 12.08 7.99
C SER A 225 43.64 11.39 7.77
N LYS A 226 43.28 10.41 8.63
CA LYS A 226 41.96 9.74 8.57
C LYS A 226 40.86 10.54 9.26
N GLU A 227 41.25 11.48 10.10
CA GLU A 227 40.37 12.32 10.91
C GLU A 227 39.75 13.41 10.02
N GLU A 228 40.54 13.98 9.10
CA GLU A 228 40.07 14.92 8.07
C GLU A 228 39.02 14.31 7.14
N LEU A 229 39.13 13.00 6.83
CA LEU A 229 38.16 12.30 5.99
C LEU A 229 36.77 12.21 6.62
N ARG A 230 36.64 12.39 7.94
CA ARG A 230 35.33 12.42 8.62
C ARG A 230 34.53 13.69 8.33
N ASN A 231 35.17 14.73 7.79
CA ASN A 231 34.49 15.97 7.39
C ASN A 231 33.62 15.79 6.14
N PHE A 232 33.81 14.71 5.37
CA PHE A 232 32.97 14.33 4.23
C PHE A 232 31.76 13.53 4.74
N PRO A 233 30.51 14.01 4.58
CA PRO A 233 29.33 13.33 5.11
C PRO A 233 29.14 11.92 4.54
N GLU A 234 29.46 11.70 3.27
CA GLU A 234 29.40 10.40 2.61
C GLU A 234 30.49 9.42 3.07
N LEU A 235 31.55 9.90 3.71
CA LEU A 235 32.59 9.06 4.32
C LEU A 235 32.41 8.87 5.84
N SER A 236 31.36 9.46 6.42
CA SER A 236 31.07 9.40 7.87
C SER A 236 29.64 8.91 8.20
N SER A 237 28.67 9.12 7.31
CA SER A 237 27.26 8.69 7.46
C SER A 237 26.93 7.44 6.63
N PRO A 238 26.10 6.51 7.14
CA PRO A 238 25.53 5.41 6.36
C PRO A 238 24.43 5.84 5.38
N LEU A 239 23.90 7.07 5.53
CA LEU A 239 22.82 7.62 4.70
C LEU A 239 23.13 9.09 4.33
N VAL A 240 23.13 9.39 3.04
CA VAL A 240 23.34 10.74 2.49
C VAL A 240 22.44 11.00 1.30
N ASP A 241 22.03 12.26 1.11
CA ASP A 241 21.24 12.69 -0.05
C ASP A 241 22.09 13.64 -0.91
N PHE A 242 22.47 13.20 -2.11
CA PHE A 242 23.11 14.05 -3.10
C PHE A 242 22.02 14.79 -3.89
N ILE A 243 22.08 16.13 -3.91
CA ILE A 243 21.28 16.96 -4.82
C ILE A 243 22.12 17.17 -6.08
N GLN A 244 21.68 16.59 -7.20
CA GLN A 244 22.45 16.62 -8.44
C GLN A 244 22.48 18.03 -9.03
N THR A 245 23.67 18.61 -9.16
CA THR A 245 23.90 19.95 -9.72
C THR A 245 24.17 19.89 -11.22
N GLY A 246 23.44 19.01 -11.93
CA GLY A 246 23.67 18.72 -13.34
C GLY A 246 23.53 19.96 -14.24
N ASN A 247 24.32 19.96 -15.34
CA ASN A 247 24.71 21.02 -16.31
C ASN A 247 23.75 22.19 -16.70
N LYS A 248 22.54 22.29 -16.15
CA LYS A 248 21.81 23.55 -16.00
C LYS A 248 22.74 24.55 -15.29
N ARG A 249 23.21 25.59 -16.00
CA ARG A 249 23.97 26.71 -15.38
C ARG A 249 23.18 27.26 -14.18
N PRO A 250 23.83 27.89 -13.18
CA PRO A 250 23.17 28.70 -12.15
C PRO A 250 22.61 30.02 -12.73
N SER A 251 21.91 29.93 -13.87
CA SER A 251 20.86 30.87 -14.22
C SER A 251 19.86 30.89 -13.07
N TYR A 252 19.57 32.08 -12.54
CA TYR A 252 18.47 32.29 -11.59
C TYR A 252 17.24 31.50 -12.04
N VAL A 253 16.84 30.47 -11.29
CA VAL A 253 15.47 29.94 -11.36
C VAL A 253 14.63 30.94 -10.58
N PRO A 254 13.80 31.77 -11.22
CA PRO A 254 13.03 32.74 -10.47
C PRO A 254 12.00 31.98 -9.62
N VAL A 255 11.76 32.44 -8.39
CA VAL A 255 10.92 31.76 -7.37
C VAL A 255 9.43 31.70 -7.77
N THR A 256 9.08 32.20 -8.95
CA THR A 256 7.79 32.04 -9.64
C THR A 256 7.70 30.72 -10.43
N ASP A 257 8.82 30.23 -10.95
CA ASP A 257 8.88 29.16 -11.97
C ASP A 257 9.07 27.75 -11.37
N SER A 258 9.33 27.69 -10.06
CA SER A 258 9.48 26.47 -9.25
C SER A 258 8.22 26.07 -8.48
N ARG A 259 7.07 26.69 -8.78
CA ARG A 259 5.81 26.53 -8.02
C ARG A 259 4.58 26.16 -8.88
N ILE A 260 4.81 25.56 -10.05
CA ILE A 260 3.73 24.88 -10.79
C ILE A 260 3.43 23.55 -10.08
N SER A 261 2.46 23.59 -9.16
CA SER A 261 1.89 22.40 -8.54
C SER A 261 1.31 21.47 -9.61
N ALA A 262 1.56 20.17 -9.47
CA ALA A 262 1.06 19.18 -10.41
C ALA A 262 -0.49 19.12 -10.38
N PRO A 263 -1.16 19.00 -11.54
CA PRO A 263 -2.61 19.00 -11.61
C PRO A 263 -3.24 17.77 -10.96
N VAL A 264 -4.40 17.98 -10.34
CA VAL A 264 -5.28 16.93 -9.81
C VAL A 264 -6.59 16.98 -10.58
N VAL A 265 -6.92 15.92 -11.32
CA VAL A 265 -8.17 15.80 -12.07
C VAL A 265 -9.10 14.82 -11.37
N LEU A 266 -10.28 15.30 -10.98
CA LEU A 266 -11.35 14.45 -10.44
C LEU A 266 -12.15 13.85 -11.59
N VAL A 267 -12.33 12.52 -11.58
CA VAL A 267 -13.13 11.78 -12.57
C VAL A 267 -14.27 11.08 -11.82
N ILE A 268 -15.45 11.67 -11.87
CA ILE A 268 -16.56 11.38 -10.94
C ILE A 268 -17.68 10.59 -11.63
N ASP A 269 -18.12 9.49 -11.03
CA ASP A 269 -19.26 8.70 -11.49
C ASP A 269 -20.58 9.48 -11.35
N GLU A 270 -21.28 9.72 -12.46
CA GLU A 270 -22.60 10.39 -12.46
C GLU A 270 -23.76 9.40 -12.25
N CYS A 271 -23.51 8.08 -12.27
CA CYS A 271 -24.53 7.04 -12.19
C CYS A 271 -24.91 6.65 -10.75
N LEU A 272 -24.87 7.60 -9.83
CA LEU A 272 -25.15 7.41 -8.38
C LEU A 272 -26.61 7.65 -8.00
N ASP A 273 -27.07 6.93 -6.97
CA ASP A 273 -28.37 7.19 -6.33
C ASP A 273 -28.27 8.33 -5.30
N GLU A 274 -29.41 8.98 -5.01
CA GLU A 274 -29.51 10.20 -4.20
C GLU A 274 -28.70 10.17 -2.87
N PRO A 275 -28.75 9.12 -2.03
CA PRO A 275 -27.97 9.11 -0.78
C PRO A 275 -26.45 9.07 -1.01
N HIS A 276 -26.00 8.26 -1.98
CA HIS A 276 -24.58 8.18 -2.35
C HIS A 276 -24.09 9.51 -2.93
N LEU A 277 -24.92 10.19 -3.73
CA LEU A 277 -24.59 11.50 -4.28
C LEU A 277 -24.50 12.59 -3.19
N GLN A 278 -25.43 12.62 -2.23
CA GLN A 278 -25.40 13.61 -1.15
C GLN A 278 -24.15 13.48 -0.26
N HIS A 279 -23.72 12.24 0.02
CA HIS A 279 -22.46 11.98 0.71
C HIS A 279 -21.26 12.46 -0.14
N LEU A 280 -21.24 12.11 -1.43
CA LEU A 280 -20.17 12.53 -2.35
C LEU A 280 -20.08 14.06 -2.50
N GLN A 281 -21.19 14.77 -2.68
CA GLN A 281 -21.21 16.23 -2.76
C GLN A 281 -20.60 16.86 -1.49
N SER A 282 -20.96 16.34 -0.31
CA SER A 282 -20.41 16.79 0.97
C SER A 282 -18.88 16.60 1.03
N SER A 283 -18.39 15.45 0.62
CA SER A 283 -16.95 15.12 0.57
C SER A 283 -16.19 15.93 -0.50
N LEU A 284 -16.79 16.19 -1.66
CA LEU A 284 -16.20 17.01 -2.73
C LEU A 284 -16.08 18.48 -2.32
N HIS A 285 -17.07 19.03 -1.62
CA HIS A 285 -16.97 20.37 -1.04
C HIS A 285 -15.84 20.46 -0.01
N ALA A 286 -15.84 19.55 0.97
CA ALA A 286 -14.78 19.50 1.99
C ALA A 286 -13.38 19.31 1.38
N PHE A 287 -13.27 18.54 0.30
CA PHE A 287 -12.03 18.40 -0.46
C PHE A 287 -11.55 19.73 -1.04
N VAL A 288 -12.36 20.47 -1.80
CA VAL A 288 -11.92 21.75 -2.40
C VAL A 288 -11.77 22.89 -1.37
N ASP A 289 -12.38 22.77 -0.20
CA ASP A 289 -12.05 23.60 0.97
C ASP A 289 -10.65 23.32 1.55
N SER A 290 -10.15 22.08 1.41
CA SER A 290 -8.89 21.60 1.99
C SER A 290 -7.66 21.64 1.05
N VAL A 291 -7.89 21.69 -0.26
CA VAL A 291 -6.83 21.63 -1.29
C VAL A 291 -5.97 22.91 -1.29
N PRO A 292 -4.63 22.82 -1.44
CA PRO A 292 -3.76 23.99 -1.49
C PRO A 292 -4.17 25.01 -2.57
N PRO A 293 -4.19 26.32 -2.28
CA PRO A 293 -4.63 27.37 -3.21
C PRO A 293 -3.98 27.34 -4.61
N THR A 294 -2.74 26.85 -4.70
CA THR A 294 -1.95 26.77 -5.95
C THR A 294 -2.14 25.48 -6.75
N THR A 295 -2.80 24.46 -6.19
CA THR A 295 -3.07 23.20 -6.92
C THR A 295 -4.01 23.48 -8.09
N ARG A 296 -3.68 22.96 -9.27
CA ARG A 296 -4.57 23.06 -10.45
C ARG A 296 -5.57 21.91 -10.41
N ILE A 297 -6.86 22.23 -10.45
CA ILE A 297 -7.94 21.23 -10.48
C ILE A 297 -8.56 21.13 -11.87
N GLY A 298 -8.89 19.90 -12.28
CA GLY A 298 -9.84 19.60 -13.36
C GLY A 298 -11.00 18.78 -12.82
N ILE A 299 -12.21 18.95 -13.37
CA ILE A 299 -13.40 18.18 -12.97
C ILE A 299 -14.04 17.56 -14.21
N ILE A 300 -14.22 16.25 -14.16
CA ILE A 300 -14.84 15.44 -15.22
C ILE A 300 -15.93 14.57 -14.57
N LEU A 301 -17.12 14.52 -15.17
CA LEU A 301 -18.11 13.48 -14.88
C LEU A 301 -18.04 12.38 -15.93
N TYR A 302 -18.37 11.15 -15.52
CA TYR A 302 -18.54 10.04 -16.45
C TYR A 302 -19.74 9.16 -16.10
N GLY A 303 -20.42 8.71 -17.16
CA GLY A 303 -21.52 7.75 -17.11
C GLY A 303 -21.59 7.05 -18.46
N ARG A 304 -22.63 7.34 -19.25
CA ARG A 304 -22.68 6.95 -20.68
C ARG A 304 -21.87 7.90 -21.59
N THR A 305 -21.63 9.11 -21.10
CA THR A 305 -20.83 10.16 -21.72
C THR A 305 -19.72 10.61 -20.76
N VAL A 306 -18.76 11.36 -21.27
CA VAL A 306 -17.74 12.06 -20.47
C VAL A 306 -18.02 13.55 -20.57
N SER A 307 -18.24 14.22 -19.44
CA SER A 307 -18.56 15.66 -19.38
C SER A 307 -17.41 16.39 -18.70
N VAL A 308 -16.67 17.20 -19.46
CA VAL A 308 -15.48 17.93 -19.00
C VAL A 308 -15.88 19.35 -18.62
N TYR A 309 -15.73 19.74 -17.35
CA TYR A 309 -16.14 21.07 -16.91
C TYR A 309 -15.11 22.15 -17.26
N ASP A 310 -15.64 23.28 -17.70
CA ASP A 310 -14.89 24.48 -18.05
C ASP A 310 -14.92 25.49 -16.88
N PHE A 311 -13.77 26.10 -16.57
CA PHE A 311 -13.61 27.16 -15.59
C PHE A 311 -13.48 28.57 -16.23
N SER A 312 -13.85 28.74 -17.50
CA SER A 312 -13.81 30.04 -18.20
C SER A 312 -14.98 30.97 -17.86
N GLU A 313 -16.08 30.45 -17.32
CA GLU A 313 -17.32 31.18 -17.02
C GLU A 313 -17.51 31.32 -15.49
N ASP A 314 -17.31 32.53 -14.95
CA ASP A 314 -17.29 32.82 -13.50
C ASP A 314 -18.60 32.46 -12.73
N SER A 315 -19.72 32.23 -13.44
CA SER A 315 -21.06 32.13 -12.83
C SER A 315 -21.92 30.95 -13.30
N ILE A 316 -21.41 30.12 -14.21
CA ILE A 316 -22.16 29.01 -14.84
C ILE A 316 -21.28 27.77 -14.89
N ALA A 317 -21.76 26.65 -14.36
CA ALA A 317 -21.13 25.34 -14.55
C ALA A 317 -21.38 24.83 -15.98
N SER A 318 -20.51 25.19 -16.92
CA SER A 318 -20.49 24.70 -18.31
C SER A 318 -19.60 23.46 -18.45
N ALA A 319 -19.93 22.58 -19.42
CA ALA A 319 -19.13 21.38 -19.71
C ALA A 319 -19.24 20.93 -21.17
N ASP A 320 -18.12 20.50 -21.74
CA ASP A 320 -18.04 19.85 -23.04
C ASP A 320 -18.30 18.35 -22.92
N VAL A 321 -19.14 17.79 -23.80
CA VAL A 321 -19.64 16.41 -23.68
C VAL A 321 -19.13 15.51 -24.81
N ILE A 322 -18.36 14.48 -24.44
CA ILE A 322 -17.72 13.51 -25.34
C ILE A 322 -18.45 12.15 -25.25
N PRO A 323 -18.70 11.44 -26.38
CA PRO A 323 -19.31 10.11 -26.36
C PRO A 323 -18.44 9.05 -25.67
N GLY A 324 -18.97 8.40 -24.63
CA GLY A 324 -18.26 7.38 -23.86
C GLY A 324 -18.17 5.98 -24.50
N GLY A 325 -18.69 5.79 -25.72
CA GLY A 325 -18.83 4.47 -26.35
C GLY A 325 -17.55 3.94 -27.00
N THR A 326 -16.55 4.79 -27.22
CA THR A 326 -15.30 4.51 -27.92
C THR A 326 -14.19 5.40 -27.35
N SER A 327 -12.93 5.07 -27.60
CA SER A 327 -11.82 6.01 -27.35
C SER A 327 -12.04 7.32 -28.11
N PRO A 328 -11.67 8.49 -27.56
CA PRO A 328 -11.76 9.76 -28.27
C PRO A 328 -10.82 9.80 -29.48
N THR A 329 -11.21 10.44 -30.58
CA THR A 329 -10.29 10.64 -31.71
C THR A 329 -9.29 11.76 -31.43
N GLN A 330 -8.16 11.79 -32.13
CA GLN A 330 -7.15 12.84 -31.92
C GLN A 330 -7.71 14.22 -32.28
N GLU A 331 -8.63 14.32 -33.25
CA GLU A 331 -9.33 15.55 -33.61
C GLU A 331 -10.28 16.01 -32.50
N THR A 332 -10.99 15.08 -31.84
CA THR A 332 -11.86 15.39 -30.69
C THR A 332 -11.05 15.92 -29.52
N LEU A 333 -9.94 15.26 -29.18
CA LEU A 333 -9.04 15.72 -28.11
C LEU A 333 -8.37 17.05 -28.46
N LYS A 334 -7.93 17.24 -29.72
CA LYS A 334 -7.39 18.52 -30.19
C LYS A 334 -8.46 19.63 -30.17
N GLY A 335 -9.72 19.33 -30.50
CA GLY A 335 -10.82 20.28 -30.43
C GLY A 335 -11.10 20.78 -29.00
N LEU A 336 -11.01 19.89 -28.01
CA LEU A 336 -11.07 20.24 -26.59
C LEU A 336 -9.83 21.06 -26.17
N ILE A 337 -8.63 20.50 -26.38
CA ILE A 337 -7.35 21.05 -25.89
C ILE A 337 -6.98 22.41 -26.50
N TYR A 338 -7.30 22.63 -27.77
CA TYR A 338 -7.06 23.89 -28.49
C TYR A 338 -8.33 24.75 -28.61
N GLY A 339 -9.38 24.42 -27.86
CA GLY A 339 -10.60 25.20 -27.75
C GLY A 339 -10.43 26.46 -26.89
N THR A 340 -11.54 27.10 -26.56
CA THR A 340 -11.56 28.30 -25.70
C THR A 340 -11.68 28.00 -24.20
N GLY A 341 -11.99 26.75 -23.83
CA GLY A 341 -12.24 26.35 -22.45
C GLY A 341 -10.97 26.18 -21.60
N ILE A 342 -11.13 26.35 -20.29
CA ILE A 342 -10.10 26.28 -19.26
C ILE A 342 -10.40 25.09 -18.33
N TYR A 343 -10.01 23.88 -18.75
CA TYR A 343 -10.29 22.64 -18.00
C TYR A 343 -9.31 22.35 -16.85
N LEU A 344 -8.32 23.22 -16.60
CA LEU A 344 -7.35 23.13 -15.51
C LEU A 344 -7.06 24.50 -14.89
N SER A 345 -7.79 24.86 -13.84
CA SER A 345 -7.64 26.16 -13.16
C SER A 345 -7.04 26.01 -11.76
N PRO A 346 -6.19 26.94 -11.27
CA PRO A 346 -5.73 26.95 -9.87
C PRO A 346 -6.89 27.09 -8.89
N MET A 347 -6.87 26.32 -7.80
CA MET A 347 -7.97 26.24 -6.83
C MET A 347 -8.44 27.62 -6.34
N HIS A 348 -7.54 28.55 -6.05
CA HIS A 348 -7.91 29.91 -5.60
C HIS A 348 -8.69 30.75 -6.63
N ALA A 349 -8.64 30.39 -7.91
CA ALA A 349 -9.36 31.07 -8.99
C ALA A 349 -10.68 30.36 -9.32
N SER A 350 -10.72 29.02 -9.29
CA SER A 350 -11.90 28.23 -9.66
C SER A 350 -12.78 27.75 -8.50
N LYS A 351 -12.44 28.06 -7.24
CA LYS A 351 -13.13 27.50 -6.07
C LYS A 351 -14.65 27.65 -6.13
N GLU A 352 -15.17 28.86 -6.37
CA GLU A 352 -16.61 29.12 -6.42
C GLU A 352 -17.31 28.30 -7.53
N ILE A 353 -16.68 28.22 -8.71
CA ILE A 353 -17.14 27.40 -9.83
C ILE A 353 -17.12 25.91 -9.45
N ALA A 354 -16.09 25.42 -8.74
CA ALA A 354 -16.03 24.03 -8.27
C ALA A 354 -17.18 23.70 -7.29
N HIS A 355 -17.49 24.59 -6.33
CA HIS A 355 -18.68 24.41 -5.48
C HIS A 355 -19.99 24.46 -6.31
N LEU A 356 -20.08 25.31 -7.34
CA LEU A 356 -21.23 25.36 -8.24
C LEU A 356 -21.41 24.04 -9.03
N ILE A 357 -20.31 23.47 -9.56
CA ILE A 357 -20.30 22.19 -10.29
C ILE A 357 -20.79 21.06 -9.39
N PHE A 358 -20.26 20.92 -8.18
CA PHE A 358 -20.71 19.88 -7.24
C PHE A 358 -22.18 20.10 -6.82
N SER A 359 -22.62 21.35 -6.68
CA SER A 359 -24.04 21.70 -6.44
C SER A 359 -24.94 21.44 -7.65
N SER A 360 -24.39 21.36 -8.86
CA SER A 360 -25.15 21.06 -10.09
C SER A 360 -25.35 19.56 -10.36
N LEU A 361 -24.61 18.67 -9.68
CA LEU A 361 -24.77 17.22 -9.81
C LEU A 361 -26.20 16.76 -9.49
N ARG A 362 -26.69 15.73 -10.18
CA ARG A 362 -28.06 15.22 -10.04
C ARG A 362 -28.06 13.68 -9.91
N PRO A 363 -28.96 13.09 -9.12
CA PRO A 363 -29.06 11.64 -9.01
C PRO A 363 -29.42 10.99 -10.34
N TYR A 364 -29.00 9.74 -10.52
CA TYR A 364 -29.34 8.92 -11.66
C TYR A 364 -30.84 8.61 -11.69
N LYS A 365 -31.52 8.99 -12.79
CA LYS A 365 -33.01 9.01 -12.86
C LYS A 365 -33.62 7.80 -13.58
N LEU A 366 -32.83 6.96 -14.22
CA LEU A 366 -33.34 5.81 -14.97
C LEU A 366 -33.52 4.62 -14.03
N ASN A 367 -34.66 3.93 -14.12
CA ASN A 367 -34.96 2.74 -13.32
C ASN A 367 -34.19 1.51 -13.85
N VAL A 368 -32.87 1.53 -13.67
CA VAL A 368 -31.90 0.52 -14.14
C VAL A 368 -31.01 0.14 -12.95
N PRO A 369 -30.85 -1.17 -12.65
CA PRO A 369 -30.00 -1.64 -11.54
C PRO A 369 -28.58 -1.07 -11.60
N GLU A 370 -28.02 -0.69 -10.45
CA GLU A 370 -26.72 0.00 -10.34
C GLU A 370 -25.57 -0.72 -11.07
N ALA A 371 -25.55 -2.06 -11.00
CA ALA A 371 -24.55 -2.89 -11.67
C ALA A 371 -24.66 -2.94 -13.21
N SER A 372 -25.77 -2.46 -13.80
CA SER A 372 -26.02 -2.45 -15.25
C SER A 372 -26.21 -1.06 -15.86
N ARG A 373 -26.01 0.01 -15.07
CA ARG A 373 -25.88 1.39 -15.59
C ARG A 373 -24.63 1.51 -16.46
N ASP A 374 -24.70 2.28 -17.54
CA ASP A 374 -23.55 2.53 -18.43
C ASP A 374 -22.51 3.41 -17.73
N ARG A 375 -21.26 2.94 -17.66
CA ARG A 375 -20.10 3.67 -17.12
C ARG A 375 -18.91 3.51 -18.06
N CYS A 376 -18.34 4.63 -18.52
CA CYS A 376 -17.21 4.70 -19.47
C CYS A 376 -15.89 5.22 -18.85
N LEU A 377 -15.47 4.60 -17.74
CA LEU A 377 -14.28 5.00 -16.97
C LEU A 377 -13.02 5.09 -17.87
N GLY A 378 -12.85 4.16 -18.81
CA GLY A 378 -11.73 4.17 -19.75
C GLY A 378 -11.65 5.48 -20.56
N THR A 379 -12.75 5.87 -21.23
CA THR A 379 -12.83 7.13 -21.99
C THR A 379 -12.62 8.35 -21.10
N ALA A 380 -13.14 8.33 -19.88
CA ALA A 380 -12.99 9.45 -18.94
C ALA A 380 -11.53 9.67 -18.52
N VAL A 381 -10.77 8.57 -18.33
CA VAL A 381 -9.34 8.62 -18.01
C VAL A 381 -8.50 9.00 -19.24
N GLU A 382 -8.84 8.52 -20.45
CA GLU A 382 -8.21 8.98 -21.72
C GLU A 382 -8.34 10.51 -21.88
N VAL A 383 -9.53 11.06 -21.63
CA VAL A 383 -9.80 12.51 -21.68
C VAL A 383 -9.05 13.26 -20.57
N ALA A 384 -9.05 12.75 -19.33
CA ALA A 384 -8.32 13.35 -18.22
C ALA A 384 -6.81 13.44 -18.47
N MET A 385 -6.21 12.39 -19.04
CA MET A 385 -4.79 12.39 -19.44
C MET A 385 -4.51 13.44 -20.51
N ALA A 386 -5.38 13.54 -21.53
CA ALA A 386 -5.24 14.51 -22.61
C ALA A 386 -5.31 15.97 -22.10
N ILE A 387 -6.18 16.25 -21.11
CA ILE A 387 -6.28 17.55 -20.44
C ILE A 387 -5.02 17.88 -19.62
N ILE A 388 -4.45 16.90 -18.90
CA ILE A 388 -3.21 17.07 -18.14
C ILE A 388 -2.01 17.35 -19.06
N GLN A 389 -1.95 16.68 -20.22
CA GLN A 389 -0.94 16.93 -21.25
C GLN A 389 -1.10 18.33 -21.89
N GLY A 390 -2.35 18.76 -22.08
CA GLY A 390 -2.68 20.06 -22.66
C GLY A 390 -2.21 20.21 -24.11
N PRO A 391 -2.06 21.45 -24.62
CA PRO A 391 -1.60 21.73 -25.97
C PRO A 391 -0.10 21.50 -26.10
N SER A 392 0.32 20.23 -26.05
CA SER A 392 1.69 19.81 -26.36
C SER A 392 2.00 20.16 -27.81
N VAL A 393 3.01 21.01 -28.00
CA VAL A 393 3.49 21.41 -29.33
C VAL A 393 4.16 20.20 -30.01
N ASP A 394 3.65 19.79 -31.16
CA ASP A 394 4.26 18.82 -32.08
C ASP A 394 5.57 19.40 -32.70
N MET A 395 6.61 19.68 -31.90
CA MET A 395 7.90 20.17 -32.45
C MET A 395 9.16 19.91 -31.61
N SER A 396 10.14 19.32 -32.29
CA SER A 396 11.60 19.38 -32.08
C SER A 396 12.19 20.23 -30.93
N ARG A 397 12.91 19.56 -30.01
CA ARG A 397 14.15 20.03 -29.34
C ARG A 397 14.15 21.44 -28.70
N GLY A 398 13.00 21.98 -28.32
CA GLY A 398 12.86 23.25 -27.58
C GLY A 398 12.55 23.03 -26.10
N VAL A 399 13.19 23.79 -25.20
CA VAL A 399 13.01 23.64 -23.74
C VAL A 399 11.76 24.38 -23.27
N VAL A 400 10.59 23.80 -23.51
CA VAL A 400 9.39 24.08 -22.73
C VAL A 400 9.30 23.04 -21.63
N LYS A 401 9.30 23.47 -20.36
CA LYS A 401 9.14 22.55 -19.23
C LYS A 401 7.76 21.88 -19.32
N ARG A 402 7.73 20.55 -19.18
CA ARG A 402 6.48 19.82 -18.88
C ARG A 402 5.92 20.33 -17.53
N PRO A 403 4.61 20.22 -17.26
CA PRO A 403 4.10 20.39 -15.89
C PRO A 403 4.86 19.47 -14.92
N GLY A 404 4.98 19.90 -13.66
CA GLY A 404 5.75 19.18 -12.65
C GLY A 404 5.30 17.73 -12.47
N GLY A 405 6.24 16.85 -12.12
CA GLY A 405 5.98 15.42 -11.92
C GLY A 405 4.91 15.14 -10.85
N ASN A 406 4.30 13.95 -10.92
CA ASN A 406 3.16 13.51 -10.11
C ASN A 406 1.86 14.27 -10.36
N SER A 407 1.46 14.38 -11.63
CA SER A 407 0.06 14.69 -11.95
C SER A 407 -0.83 13.54 -11.44
N ARG A 408 -2.02 13.83 -10.92
CA ARG A 408 -2.93 12.79 -10.39
C ARG A 408 -4.30 12.85 -11.06
N ILE A 409 -4.80 11.69 -11.48
CA ILE A 409 -6.21 11.47 -11.78
C ILE A 409 -6.78 10.71 -10.58
N ILE A 410 -7.86 11.21 -9.99
CA ILE A 410 -8.55 10.54 -8.88
C ILE A 410 -9.97 10.20 -9.34
N VAL A 411 -10.21 8.91 -9.59
CA VAL A 411 -11.51 8.39 -10.01
C VAL A 411 -12.38 8.13 -8.78
N CYS A 412 -13.57 8.71 -8.75
CA CYS A 412 -14.58 8.54 -7.70
C CYS A 412 -15.68 7.60 -8.24
N ALA A 413 -15.57 6.29 -7.98
CA ALA A 413 -16.36 5.26 -8.66
C ALA A 413 -17.45 4.64 -7.76
N GLY A 414 -18.70 4.59 -8.24
CA GLY A 414 -19.83 3.95 -7.54
C GLY A 414 -20.26 2.60 -8.10
N GLY A 415 -19.55 2.05 -9.10
CA GLY A 415 -19.89 0.77 -9.70
C GLY A 415 -18.96 0.33 -10.83
N PRO A 416 -19.24 -0.83 -11.45
CA PRO A 416 -18.34 -1.46 -12.41
C PRO A 416 -18.29 -0.75 -13.77
N ASN A 417 -17.16 -0.85 -14.46
CA ASN A 417 -16.98 -0.29 -15.82
C ASN A 417 -17.69 -1.18 -16.88
N THR A 418 -18.83 -0.71 -17.38
CA THR A 418 -19.80 -1.46 -18.19
C THR A 418 -19.90 -1.02 -19.65
N TYR A 419 -19.45 0.20 -19.97
CA TYR A 419 -19.58 0.85 -21.27
C TYR A 419 -18.22 1.38 -21.78
N GLY A 420 -18.09 1.58 -23.09
CA GLY A 420 -16.86 2.09 -23.69
C GLY A 420 -15.65 1.15 -23.63
N PRO A 421 -14.42 1.67 -23.85
CA PRO A 421 -13.16 0.94 -23.72
C PRO A 421 -12.94 0.39 -22.30
N GLY A 422 -12.19 -0.72 -22.21
CA GLY A 422 -11.88 -1.37 -20.93
C GLY A 422 -13.09 -1.95 -20.16
N SER A 423 -14.26 -2.11 -20.80
CA SER A 423 -15.49 -2.48 -20.10
C SER A 423 -15.90 -3.96 -20.23
N VAL A 424 -16.57 -4.46 -19.18
CA VAL A 424 -17.11 -5.82 -19.09
C VAL A 424 -18.64 -5.84 -19.05
N PRO A 425 -19.33 -6.86 -19.62
CA PRO A 425 -20.78 -6.98 -19.50
C PRO A 425 -21.22 -7.07 -18.04
N HIS A 426 -22.36 -6.46 -17.69
CA HIS A 426 -22.88 -6.50 -16.32
C HIS A 426 -23.21 -7.92 -15.84
N SER A 427 -23.55 -8.86 -16.73
CA SER A 427 -23.78 -10.26 -16.37
C SER A 427 -22.59 -11.16 -16.69
N TYR A 428 -22.15 -11.93 -15.69
CA TYR A 428 -21.20 -13.04 -15.85
C TYR A 428 -21.73 -14.16 -16.78
N THR A 429 -23.06 -14.27 -16.96
CA THR A 429 -23.67 -15.25 -17.89
C THR A 429 -23.60 -14.84 -19.37
N HIS A 430 -23.08 -13.64 -19.67
CA HIS A 430 -22.93 -13.18 -21.04
C HIS A 430 -21.92 -14.06 -21.81
N PRO A 431 -22.25 -14.66 -22.97
CA PRO A 431 -21.40 -15.68 -23.61
C PRO A 431 -19.94 -15.26 -23.85
N ASN A 432 -19.72 -14.00 -24.22
CA ASN A 432 -18.37 -13.47 -24.47
C ASN A 432 -17.69 -12.87 -23.21
N TYR A 433 -18.22 -13.11 -21.99
CA TYR A 433 -17.71 -12.50 -20.76
C TYR A 433 -16.20 -12.76 -20.54
N PRO A 434 -15.69 -14.01 -20.58
CA PRO A 434 -14.25 -14.27 -20.35
C PRO A 434 -13.34 -13.62 -21.40
N HIS A 435 -13.81 -13.50 -22.65
CA HIS A 435 -13.09 -12.80 -23.70
C HIS A 435 -13.05 -11.29 -23.45
N ARG A 436 -14.19 -10.69 -23.10
CA ARG A 436 -14.28 -9.25 -22.79
C ARG A 436 -13.49 -8.89 -21.54
N GLU A 437 -13.52 -9.71 -20.50
CA GLU A 437 -12.69 -9.52 -19.30
C GLU A 437 -11.19 -9.57 -19.63
N LYS A 438 -10.73 -10.59 -20.37
CA LYS A 438 -9.34 -10.66 -20.84
C LYS A 438 -8.92 -9.49 -21.73
N THR A 439 -9.87 -8.88 -22.46
CA THR A 439 -9.63 -7.68 -23.27
C THR A 439 -9.58 -6.43 -22.41
N ALA A 440 -10.51 -6.30 -21.44
CA ALA A 440 -10.61 -5.18 -20.52
C ALA A 440 -9.40 -5.07 -19.59
N LEU A 441 -8.92 -6.21 -19.05
CA LEU A 441 -7.70 -6.29 -18.24
C LEU A 441 -6.50 -5.68 -18.97
N LYS A 442 -6.26 -6.11 -20.21
CA LYS A 442 -5.18 -5.58 -21.07
C LYS A 442 -5.34 -4.11 -21.41
N TRP A 443 -6.58 -3.66 -21.61
CA TRP A 443 -6.87 -2.26 -21.91
C TRP A 443 -6.57 -1.37 -20.70
N MET A 444 -7.03 -1.75 -19.51
CA MET A 444 -6.77 -1.01 -18.27
C MET A 444 -5.28 -1.02 -17.90
N GLU A 445 -4.59 -2.15 -18.11
CA GLU A 445 -3.13 -2.25 -17.98
C GLU A 445 -2.41 -1.27 -18.92
N HIS A 446 -2.76 -1.28 -20.22
CA HIS A 446 -2.18 -0.36 -21.20
C HIS A 446 -2.44 1.10 -20.84
N LEU A 447 -3.68 1.47 -20.50
CA LEU A 447 -4.05 2.84 -20.12
C LEU A 447 -3.29 3.33 -18.89
N GLY A 448 -3.03 2.45 -17.92
CA GLY A 448 -2.15 2.75 -16.78
C GLY A 448 -0.69 2.99 -17.18
N ARG A 449 -0.16 2.16 -18.11
CA ARG A 449 1.20 2.33 -18.65
C ARG A 449 1.36 3.61 -19.48
N GLU A 450 0.34 4.03 -20.21
CA GLU A 450 0.33 5.33 -20.90
C GLU A 450 0.31 6.48 -19.89
N ALA A 451 -0.53 6.41 -18.86
CA ALA A 451 -0.56 7.40 -17.78
C ALA A 451 0.82 7.55 -17.11
N HIS A 452 1.48 6.43 -16.78
CA HIS A 452 2.85 6.41 -16.23
C HIS A 452 3.89 7.08 -17.16
N GLN A 453 3.86 6.79 -18.46
CA GLN A 453 4.76 7.43 -19.44
C GLN A 453 4.61 8.97 -19.47
N HIS A 454 3.41 9.46 -19.16
CA HIS A 454 3.12 10.90 -19.03
C HIS A 454 3.34 11.46 -17.61
N ASN A 455 3.76 10.63 -16.64
CA ASN A 455 3.94 10.96 -15.22
C ASN A 455 2.62 11.34 -14.52
N ILE A 456 1.57 10.61 -14.89
CA ILE A 456 0.20 10.72 -14.39
C ILE A 456 -0.12 9.44 -13.60
N VAL A 457 -0.40 9.61 -12.31
CA VAL A 457 -0.82 8.53 -11.41
C VAL A 457 -2.35 8.45 -11.40
N VAL A 458 -2.94 7.25 -11.56
CA VAL A 458 -4.40 7.04 -11.58
C VAL A 458 -4.85 6.33 -10.32
N ASP A 459 -5.38 7.08 -9.37
CA ASP A 459 -6.01 6.56 -8.15
C ASP A 459 -7.50 6.27 -8.40
N VAL A 460 -8.02 5.19 -7.82
CA VAL A 460 -9.41 4.76 -7.97
C VAL A 460 -10.02 4.53 -6.59
N LEU A 461 -10.78 5.52 -6.12
CA LEU A 461 -11.50 5.48 -4.85
C LEU A 461 -12.94 5.04 -5.13
N CYS A 462 -13.24 3.80 -4.80
CA CYS A 462 -14.54 3.17 -4.97
C CYS A 462 -15.37 3.33 -3.70
N ALA A 463 -16.67 3.59 -3.83
CA ALA A 463 -17.56 3.60 -2.66
C ALA A 463 -19.00 3.17 -2.98
N GLY A 464 -19.71 2.73 -1.93
CA GLY A 464 -21.12 2.32 -2.00
C GLY A 464 -21.31 0.82 -2.24
N THR A 465 -22.57 0.43 -2.42
CA THR A 465 -23.01 -0.98 -2.33
C THR A 465 -22.79 -1.85 -3.57
N CYS A 466 -22.27 -1.30 -4.67
CA CYS A 466 -22.13 -2.03 -5.94
C CYS A 466 -20.73 -2.63 -6.13
N PRO A 467 -20.58 -3.95 -6.36
CA PRO A 467 -19.30 -4.56 -6.72
C PRO A 467 -18.68 -3.96 -7.98
N VAL A 468 -17.60 -3.20 -7.78
CA VAL A 468 -16.86 -2.46 -8.83
C VAL A 468 -16.02 -3.37 -9.74
N ARG A 469 -15.77 -4.62 -9.33
CA ARG A 469 -14.90 -5.59 -10.05
C ARG A 469 -13.47 -5.11 -10.07
N VAL A 470 -12.86 -5.11 -8.89
CA VAL A 470 -11.47 -4.73 -8.65
C VAL A 470 -10.53 -5.46 -9.59
N SER A 471 -10.79 -6.73 -9.90
CA SER A 471 -10.00 -7.50 -10.89
C SER A 471 -9.80 -6.76 -12.21
N VAL A 472 -10.82 -6.06 -12.72
CA VAL A 472 -10.80 -5.32 -14.00
C VAL A 472 -10.13 -3.95 -13.87
N LEU A 473 -10.29 -3.27 -12.74
CA LEU A 473 -9.82 -1.89 -12.52
C LEU A 473 -8.41 -1.80 -11.90
N GLN A 474 -8.01 -2.79 -11.10
CA GLN A 474 -6.70 -2.82 -10.43
C GLN A 474 -5.49 -2.70 -11.39
N PRO A 475 -5.51 -3.22 -12.64
CA PRO A 475 -4.41 -3.02 -13.59
C PRO A 475 -4.15 -1.54 -13.96
N LEU A 476 -5.19 -0.70 -13.99
CA LEU A 476 -5.08 0.74 -14.28
C LEU A 476 -4.34 1.47 -13.15
N ALA A 477 -4.76 1.22 -11.91
CA ALA A 477 -4.08 1.78 -10.73
C ALA A 477 -2.64 1.27 -10.62
N ASN A 478 -2.46 -0.06 -10.64
CA ASN A 478 -1.13 -0.68 -10.52
C ASN A 478 -0.14 -0.14 -11.56
N SER A 479 -0.51 -0.14 -12.85
CA SER A 479 0.42 0.20 -13.93
C SER A 479 0.69 1.71 -14.07
N SER A 480 -0.06 2.55 -13.34
CA SER A 480 0.18 3.99 -13.22
C SER A 480 0.81 4.39 -11.87
N GLY A 481 1.13 3.43 -11.00
CA GLY A 481 1.64 3.70 -9.64
C GLY A 481 0.59 4.23 -8.65
N GLY A 482 -0.69 4.19 -9.04
CA GLY A 482 -1.81 4.60 -8.20
C GLY A 482 -2.33 3.47 -7.31
N VAL A 483 -3.33 3.79 -6.50
CA VAL A 483 -4.02 2.82 -5.64
C VAL A 483 -5.47 2.58 -6.05
N LEU A 484 -6.01 1.43 -5.66
CA LEU A 484 -7.46 1.20 -5.63
C LEU A 484 -7.89 0.96 -4.19
N VAL A 485 -8.89 1.71 -3.71
CA VAL A 485 -9.39 1.66 -2.32
C VAL A 485 -10.91 1.50 -2.36
N LEU A 486 -11.48 0.75 -1.41
CA LEU A 486 -12.93 0.63 -1.22
C LEU A 486 -13.36 1.35 0.06
N HIS A 487 -14.51 2.02 0.01
CA HIS A 487 -15.19 2.67 1.12
C HIS A 487 -16.64 2.20 1.20
N ASP A 488 -17.22 2.11 2.40
CA ASP A 488 -18.61 1.67 2.57
C ASP A 488 -19.62 2.67 1.94
N ASP A 489 -19.31 3.97 2.01
CA ASP A 489 -20.02 5.05 1.32
C ASP A 489 -19.07 6.22 0.96
N PHE A 490 -19.60 7.24 0.26
CA PHE A 490 -18.86 8.44 -0.16
C PHE A 490 -18.70 9.50 0.95
N GLY A 491 -18.95 9.17 2.22
CA GLY A 491 -18.93 10.09 3.35
C GLY A 491 -17.53 10.44 3.86
N GLU A 492 -17.43 10.78 5.14
CA GLU A 492 -16.23 11.33 5.79
C GLU A 492 -14.95 10.52 5.52
N ALA A 493 -15.02 9.19 5.64
CA ALA A 493 -13.87 8.31 5.39
C ALA A 493 -13.40 8.34 3.92
N PHE A 494 -14.31 8.51 2.96
CA PHE A 494 -13.98 8.72 1.56
C PHE A 494 -13.36 10.12 1.35
N GLY A 495 -13.94 11.17 1.94
CA GLY A 495 -13.43 12.55 1.83
C GLY A 495 -12.00 12.71 2.37
N VAL A 496 -11.70 12.13 3.54
CA VAL A 496 -10.34 12.12 4.10
C VAL A 496 -9.36 11.34 3.20
N ASN A 497 -9.80 10.23 2.60
CA ASN A 497 -8.95 9.47 1.68
C ASN A 497 -8.74 10.18 0.33
N LEU A 498 -9.74 10.91 -0.18
CA LEU A 498 -9.63 11.77 -1.36
C LEU A 498 -8.61 12.89 -1.13
N GLN A 499 -8.66 13.55 0.03
CA GLN A 499 -7.65 14.55 0.44
C GLN A 499 -6.25 13.91 0.52
N ARG A 500 -6.07 12.83 1.29
CA ARG A 500 -4.76 12.17 1.43
C ARG A 500 -4.23 11.64 0.08
N ALA A 501 -5.09 11.12 -0.79
CA ALA A 501 -4.69 10.66 -2.12
C ALA A 501 -4.13 11.78 -3.00
N SER A 502 -4.69 12.99 -2.93
CA SER A 502 -4.18 14.14 -3.67
C SER A 502 -2.79 14.62 -3.22
N ALA A 503 -2.39 14.33 -1.97
CA ALA A 503 -1.21 14.92 -1.32
C ALA A 503 -0.06 13.93 -1.02
N ARG A 504 -0.31 12.61 -0.98
CA ARG A 504 0.65 11.58 -0.50
C ARG A 504 1.94 11.34 -1.34
N ALA A 505 2.26 12.22 -2.30
CA ALA A 505 3.35 12.03 -3.25
C ALA A 505 4.63 12.73 -2.77
N ALA A 506 5.64 11.97 -2.36
CA ALA A 506 6.94 12.50 -1.92
C ALA A 506 7.86 12.86 -3.10
N GLY A 507 7.76 12.13 -4.22
CA GLY A 507 8.63 12.32 -5.37
C GLY A 507 8.18 11.61 -6.64
N SER A 508 8.82 11.96 -7.75
CA SER A 508 8.54 11.50 -9.11
C SER A 508 9.80 10.89 -9.75
N HIS A 509 9.68 10.23 -10.91
CA HIS A 509 10.81 9.64 -11.64
C HIS A 509 11.68 8.68 -10.80
N GLY A 510 11.04 7.87 -9.97
CA GLY A 510 11.74 7.05 -8.98
C GLY A 510 12.52 5.87 -9.56
N LEU A 511 13.77 5.70 -9.14
CA LEU A 511 14.62 4.55 -9.45
C LEU A 511 15.31 4.04 -8.17
N LEU A 512 15.15 2.75 -7.87
CA LEU A 512 15.83 2.04 -6.79
C LEU A 512 16.91 1.12 -7.39
N GLU A 513 18.19 1.46 -7.20
CA GLU A 513 19.32 0.60 -7.56
C GLU A 513 19.79 -0.18 -6.31
N ILE A 514 19.82 -1.51 -6.38
CA ILE A 514 20.25 -2.40 -5.30
C ILE A 514 21.60 -3.02 -5.67
N ARG A 515 22.65 -2.78 -4.87
CA ARG A 515 23.99 -3.38 -5.03
C ARG A 515 24.39 -4.14 -3.75
N CYS A 516 25.05 -5.28 -3.90
CA CYS A 516 25.50 -6.10 -2.76
C CYS A 516 26.86 -6.78 -3.02
N SER A 517 27.51 -7.27 -1.97
CA SER A 517 28.71 -8.13 -2.08
C SER A 517 28.45 -9.36 -2.95
N ASP A 518 29.45 -9.79 -3.73
CA ASP A 518 29.29 -10.87 -4.71
C ASP A 518 28.93 -12.23 -4.08
N ASP A 519 29.22 -12.46 -2.81
CA ASP A 519 28.76 -13.65 -2.07
C ASP A 519 27.21 -13.75 -2.00
N ILE A 520 26.47 -12.65 -2.24
CA ILE A 520 25.00 -12.54 -2.14
C ILE A 520 24.34 -12.36 -3.52
N MET A 521 23.08 -12.77 -3.64
CA MET A 521 22.18 -12.48 -4.76
C MET A 521 20.80 -12.02 -4.26
N VAL A 522 20.17 -11.09 -4.99
CA VAL A 522 18.73 -10.81 -4.87
C VAL A 522 17.97 -11.90 -5.62
N THR A 523 16.94 -12.49 -5.00
CA THR A 523 16.16 -13.60 -5.61
C THR A 523 14.72 -13.25 -5.91
N GLN A 524 14.17 -12.24 -5.24
CA GLN A 524 12.81 -11.73 -5.47
C GLN A 524 12.69 -10.32 -4.89
N VAL A 525 11.94 -9.44 -5.56
CA VAL A 525 11.46 -8.18 -4.97
C VAL A 525 9.94 -8.09 -5.10
N VAL A 526 9.31 -7.49 -4.10
CA VAL A 526 7.85 -7.32 -3.99
C VAL A 526 7.57 -5.89 -3.52
N GLY A 527 6.86 -5.08 -4.30
CA GLY A 527 6.56 -3.69 -3.96
C GLY A 527 6.09 -2.85 -5.16
N PRO A 528 6.03 -1.51 -5.02
CA PRO A 528 5.40 -0.59 -5.96
C PRO A 528 6.31 -0.21 -7.16
N GLY A 529 6.78 -1.20 -7.92
CA GLY A 529 7.68 -0.96 -9.05
C GLY A 529 7.86 -2.16 -9.97
N GLU A 530 8.35 -1.89 -11.17
CA GLU A 530 8.73 -2.89 -12.17
C GLU A 530 10.27 -2.90 -12.37
N GLU A 531 10.83 -3.97 -12.94
CA GLU A 531 12.26 -4.03 -13.26
C GLU A 531 12.60 -2.98 -14.33
N ALA A 532 13.61 -2.15 -14.07
CA ALA A 532 13.91 -0.98 -14.91
C ALA A 532 14.50 -1.40 -16.26
N HIS A 533 14.05 -0.76 -17.34
CA HIS A 533 14.64 -0.99 -18.66
C HIS A 533 16.12 -0.57 -18.70
N ILE A 534 16.91 -1.21 -19.56
CA ILE A 534 18.36 -0.97 -19.67
C ILE A 534 18.64 0.50 -20.02
N ASP A 535 17.81 1.13 -20.86
CA ASP A 535 17.94 2.54 -21.23
C ASP A 535 17.58 3.54 -20.10
N THR A 536 17.02 3.06 -18.98
CA THR A 536 16.55 3.91 -17.86
C THR A 536 17.67 4.21 -16.86
N HIS A 537 18.84 3.56 -16.96
CA HIS A 537 19.92 3.70 -16.00
C HIS A 537 21.32 3.66 -16.63
N GLU A 538 22.30 4.24 -15.95
CA GLU A 538 23.71 4.14 -16.36
C GLU A 538 24.20 2.70 -16.27
N THR A 539 24.81 2.18 -17.34
CA THR A 539 25.35 0.81 -17.39
C THR A 539 26.86 0.79 -17.19
N PHE A 540 27.34 -0.14 -16.35
CA PHE A 540 28.75 -0.26 -15.97
C PHE A 540 29.35 -1.60 -16.43
N LYS A 541 30.68 -1.65 -16.59
CA LYS A 541 31.42 -2.80 -17.17
C LYS A 541 31.10 -4.15 -16.51
N ASN A 542 31.04 -4.14 -15.17
CA ASN A 542 30.62 -5.25 -14.35
C ASN A 542 29.44 -4.78 -13.47
N ASP A 543 28.36 -4.29 -14.09
CA ASP A 543 27.15 -4.02 -13.31
C ASP A 543 26.50 -5.33 -12.85
N ILE A 544 26.24 -5.40 -11.55
CA ILE A 544 25.57 -6.50 -10.85
C ILE A 544 24.40 -5.98 -10.01
N SER A 545 23.95 -4.75 -10.27
CA SER A 545 22.81 -4.14 -9.61
C SER A 545 21.49 -4.69 -10.13
N LEU A 546 20.49 -4.67 -9.26
CA LEU A 546 19.09 -4.76 -9.66
C LEU A 546 18.50 -3.35 -9.62
N CYS A 547 18.04 -2.87 -10.77
CA CYS A 547 17.40 -1.56 -10.92
C CYS A 547 15.89 -1.73 -11.01
N ILE A 548 15.14 -0.99 -10.19
CA ILE A 548 13.68 -1.06 -10.12
C ILE A 548 13.12 0.34 -10.36
N GLN A 549 12.29 0.48 -11.39
CA GLN A 549 11.58 1.71 -11.66
C GLN A 549 10.35 1.79 -10.74
N MET A 550 10.33 2.79 -9.86
CA MET A 550 9.22 3.06 -8.97
C MET A 550 8.15 3.84 -9.75
N LEU A 551 6.89 3.39 -9.69
CA LEU A 551 5.81 4.00 -10.45
C LEU A 551 5.25 5.27 -9.77
N SER A 552 5.39 5.35 -8.45
CA SER A 552 5.16 6.54 -7.61
C SER A 552 6.17 6.49 -6.45
N VAL A 553 6.59 7.63 -5.91
CA VAL A 553 7.42 7.68 -4.69
C VAL A 553 6.58 8.27 -3.55
N GLU A 554 6.23 7.41 -2.59
CA GLU A 554 5.30 7.72 -1.50
C GLU A 554 5.89 7.22 -0.16
N GLU A 555 5.67 7.96 0.93
CA GLU A 555 6.17 7.61 2.28
C GLU A 555 5.55 6.31 2.83
N THR A 556 4.29 6.05 2.48
CA THR A 556 3.48 4.95 3.03
C THR A 556 3.73 3.61 2.34
N GLN A 557 4.76 3.49 1.50
CA GLN A 557 5.05 2.30 0.70
C GLN A 557 6.47 1.72 0.99
N CYS A 558 6.66 0.41 0.79
CA CYS A 558 8.00 -0.20 0.83
C CYS A 558 8.17 -1.39 -0.13
N PHE A 559 9.42 -1.62 -0.53
CA PHE A 559 9.86 -2.81 -1.25
C PHE A 559 10.36 -3.87 -0.28
N SER A 560 10.02 -5.13 -0.53
CA SER A 560 10.48 -6.32 0.18
C SER A 560 11.39 -7.16 -0.72
N ILE A 561 12.68 -7.19 -0.39
CA ILE A 561 13.74 -7.80 -1.18
C ILE A 561 14.18 -9.11 -0.48
N SER A 562 14.07 -10.24 -1.16
CA SER A 562 14.61 -11.53 -0.71
C SER A 562 16.06 -11.69 -1.15
N LEU A 563 16.91 -12.17 -0.24
CA LEU A 563 18.35 -12.28 -0.40
C LEU A 563 18.81 -13.71 -0.11
N GLU A 564 19.77 -14.21 -0.88
CA GLU A 564 20.36 -15.54 -0.72
C GLU A 564 21.86 -15.54 -0.94
N ASN A 565 22.59 -16.48 -0.32
CA ASN A 565 24.01 -16.65 -0.58
C ASN A 565 24.22 -17.36 -1.94
N LYS A 566 25.08 -16.81 -2.81
CA LYS A 566 25.56 -17.49 -4.01
C LYS A 566 26.41 -18.72 -3.65
N HIS A 567 27.28 -18.59 -2.64
CA HIS A 567 28.20 -19.61 -2.15
C HIS A 567 28.49 -19.43 -0.65
N ASP A 568 29.31 -20.27 -0.03
CA ASP A 568 29.68 -20.12 1.38
C ASP A 568 30.59 -18.89 1.56
N ILE A 569 30.13 -17.92 2.38
CA ILE A 569 30.75 -16.60 2.54
C ILE A 569 32.06 -16.73 3.32
N LYS A 570 33.15 -16.18 2.76
CA LYS A 570 34.47 -16.19 3.41
C LYS A 570 34.81 -14.88 4.12
N SER A 571 34.21 -13.78 3.70
CA SER A 571 34.39 -12.48 4.35
C SER A 571 33.66 -12.44 5.68
N ASP A 572 34.24 -11.79 6.69
CA ASP A 572 33.59 -11.55 7.99
C ASP A 572 32.48 -10.49 7.91
N HIS A 573 32.34 -9.79 6.78
CA HIS A 573 31.29 -8.79 6.54
C HIS A 573 30.78 -8.84 5.11
N VAL A 574 29.48 -8.61 4.92
CA VAL A 574 28.88 -8.32 3.61
C VAL A 574 28.35 -6.90 3.58
N PHE A 575 28.35 -6.30 2.39
CA PHE A 575 27.96 -4.92 2.14
C PHE A 575 26.71 -4.88 1.26
N PHE A 576 25.80 -3.97 1.59
CA PHE A 576 24.59 -3.65 0.86
C PHE A 576 24.54 -2.16 0.61
N GLN A 577 24.19 -1.76 -0.60
CA GLN A 577 24.03 -0.36 -0.99
C GLN A 577 22.74 -0.19 -1.77
N PHE A 578 21.88 0.68 -1.27
CA PHE A 578 20.62 1.07 -1.89
C PHE A 578 20.77 2.52 -2.35
N SER A 579 20.59 2.76 -3.64
CA SER A 579 20.56 4.09 -4.24
C SER A 579 19.12 4.37 -4.67
N ILE A 580 18.59 5.52 -4.26
CA ILE A 580 17.20 5.90 -4.43
C ILE A 580 17.20 7.26 -5.13
N GLN A 581 17.05 7.24 -6.44
CA GLN A 581 17.01 8.43 -7.29
C GLN A 581 15.56 8.86 -7.49
N TYR A 582 15.24 10.14 -7.31
CA TYR A 582 13.91 10.70 -7.57
C TYR A 582 13.95 12.23 -7.70
N SER A 583 13.05 12.81 -8.49
CA SER A 583 12.82 14.26 -8.52
C SER A 583 11.77 14.60 -7.46
N ASN A 584 12.13 15.40 -6.45
CA ASN A 584 11.24 15.76 -5.35
C ASN A 584 10.15 16.78 -5.76
N VAL A 585 9.25 17.12 -4.84
CA VAL A 585 8.16 18.11 -5.06
C VAL A 585 8.65 19.52 -5.46
N TYR A 586 9.93 19.84 -5.27
CA TYR A 586 10.57 21.10 -5.67
C TYR A 586 11.30 21.02 -7.03
N GLN A 587 11.17 19.90 -7.75
CA GLN A 587 11.89 19.60 -9.00
C GLN A 587 13.42 19.57 -8.84
N ALA A 588 13.91 19.24 -7.63
CA ALA A 588 15.31 18.92 -7.39
C ALA A 588 15.53 17.41 -7.54
N ASP A 589 16.54 17.03 -8.31
CA ASP A 589 16.90 15.64 -8.60
C ASP A 589 17.79 15.12 -7.47
N ILE A 590 17.24 14.25 -6.62
CA ILE A 590 17.89 13.67 -5.43
C ILE A 590 18.39 12.26 -5.75
N ALA A 591 19.61 11.93 -5.32
CA ALA A 591 20.11 10.57 -5.20
C ALA A 591 20.43 10.26 -3.73
N ARG A 592 19.51 9.59 -3.04
CA ARG A 592 19.68 9.11 -1.66
C ARG A 592 20.45 7.80 -1.65
N VAL A 593 21.63 7.80 -1.03
CA VAL A 593 22.53 6.64 -0.97
C VAL A 593 22.57 6.11 0.47
N ILE A 594 22.17 4.86 0.64
CA ILE A 594 22.16 4.14 1.92
C ILE A 594 23.14 2.97 1.81
N THR A 595 24.22 2.95 2.60
CA THR A 595 25.18 1.83 2.62
C THR A 595 25.24 1.19 4.01
N ILE A 596 25.01 -0.12 4.06
CA ILE A 596 24.96 -0.92 5.29
C ILE A 596 25.96 -2.08 5.18
N ARG A 597 26.70 -2.31 6.26
CA ARG A 597 27.59 -3.46 6.45
C ARG A 597 26.99 -4.37 7.51
N LEU A 598 26.79 -5.66 7.21
CA LEU A 598 26.40 -6.66 8.19
C LEU A 598 27.55 -7.65 8.44
N PRO A 599 27.87 -7.99 9.70
CA PRO A 599 28.83 -9.05 10.01
C PRO A 599 28.26 -10.43 9.67
N THR A 600 29.15 -11.38 9.43
CA THR A 600 28.79 -12.75 9.05
C THR A 600 29.14 -13.75 10.16
N VAL A 601 28.37 -14.84 10.27
CA VAL A 601 28.51 -15.81 11.36
C VAL A 601 28.37 -17.26 10.89
N ASP A 602 29.15 -18.16 11.49
CA ASP A 602 29.05 -19.61 11.30
C ASP A 602 27.99 -20.24 12.24
N SER A 603 27.73 -19.61 13.38
CA SER A 603 26.81 -20.11 14.41
C SER A 603 25.36 -19.75 14.12
N VAL A 604 24.52 -20.78 13.96
CA VAL A 604 23.06 -20.67 13.82
C VAL A 604 22.43 -19.93 15.01
N SER A 605 22.85 -20.21 16.24
CA SER A 605 22.33 -19.49 17.42
C SER A 605 22.67 -18.01 17.38
N ALA A 606 23.90 -17.65 16.96
CA ALA A 606 24.30 -16.25 16.83
C ALA A 606 23.55 -15.50 15.71
N TYR A 607 23.12 -16.19 14.67
CA TYR A 607 22.22 -15.66 13.62
C TYR A 607 20.80 -15.48 14.13
N LEU A 608 20.21 -16.50 14.77
CA LEU A 608 18.83 -16.44 15.29
C LEU A 608 18.67 -15.31 16.32
N GLN A 609 19.65 -15.13 17.20
CA GLN A 609 19.75 -13.98 18.14
C GLN A 609 19.87 -12.60 17.46
N SER A 610 19.92 -12.53 16.13
CA SER A 610 19.97 -11.29 15.36
C SER A 610 18.80 -11.12 14.39
N VAL A 611 17.89 -12.08 14.32
CA VAL A 611 16.66 -12.01 13.52
C VAL A 611 15.72 -10.96 14.13
N GLN A 612 14.97 -10.26 13.29
CA GLN A 612 13.87 -9.39 13.69
C GLN A 612 12.55 -10.07 13.32
N ASP A 613 11.82 -10.63 14.29
CA ASP A 613 10.57 -11.39 14.09
C ASP A 613 9.54 -10.63 13.23
N GLU A 614 9.32 -9.34 13.51
CA GLU A 614 8.33 -8.53 12.79
C GLU A 614 8.73 -8.31 11.32
N VAL A 615 9.99 -8.00 11.05
CA VAL A 615 10.50 -7.77 9.68
C VAL A 615 10.55 -9.08 8.90
N ALA A 616 10.97 -10.18 9.54
CA ALA A 616 10.89 -11.52 8.97
C ALA A 616 9.43 -11.90 8.66
N ALA A 617 8.50 -11.65 9.56
CA ALA A 617 7.07 -11.88 9.35
C ALA A 617 6.52 -11.07 8.18
N VAL A 618 6.85 -9.79 8.05
CA VAL A 618 6.42 -8.94 6.92
C VAL A 618 6.99 -9.44 5.58
N ILE A 619 8.27 -9.79 5.51
CA ILE A 619 8.90 -10.32 4.27
C ILE A 619 8.29 -11.67 3.88
N ILE A 620 8.14 -12.58 4.85
CA ILE A 620 7.48 -13.88 4.67
C ILE A 620 6.04 -13.69 4.18
N SER A 621 5.31 -12.76 4.78
CA SER A 621 3.92 -12.46 4.44
C SER A 621 3.80 -11.88 3.03
N LYS A 622 4.57 -10.84 2.65
CA LYS A 622 4.53 -10.25 1.30
C LYS A 622 4.87 -11.28 0.22
N ARG A 623 5.91 -12.10 0.41
CA ARG A 623 6.27 -13.21 -0.50
C ARG A 623 5.18 -14.29 -0.62
N THR A 624 4.40 -14.50 0.44
CA THR A 624 3.31 -15.50 0.49
C THR A 624 2.04 -14.93 -0.17
N LEU A 625 1.66 -13.68 0.16
CA LEU A 625 0.49 -12.99 -0.39
C LEU A 625 0.60 -12.70 -1.89
N LEU A 626 1.81 -12.52 -2.43
CA LEU A 626 2.05 -12.39 -3.88
C LEU A 626 1.53 -13.61 -4.68
N ARG A 627 1.39 -14.77 -4.03
CA ARG A 627 0.85 -16.01 -4.62
C ARG A 627 -0.66 -16.14 -4.40
N ALA A 628 -1.22 -15.51 -3.36
CA ALA A 628 -2.62 -15.59 -2.96
C ALA A 628 -3.54 -14.70 -3.85
N LYS A 629 -3.53 -14.91 -5.17
CA LYS A 629 -4.25 -14.06 -6.13
C LYS A 629 -5.77 -14.20 -6.03
N SER A 630 -6.25 -15.37 -5.64
CA SER A 630 -7.66 -15.70 -5.39
C SER A 630 -7.86 -16.30 -4.00
N TYR A 631 -9.12 -16.43 -3.56
CA TYR A 631 -9.47 -17.15 -2.35
C TYR A 631 -8.99 -18.62 -2.32
N SER A 632 -8.97 -19.33 -3.45
CA SER A 632 -8.40 -20.68 -3.51
C SER A 632 -6.89 -20.67 -3.26
N ASP A 633 -6.15 -19.77 -3.91
CA ASP A 633 -4.70 -19.64 -3.71
C ASP A 633 -4.37 -19.25 -2.26
N ALA A 634 -5.24 -18.48 -1.61
CA ALA A 634 -5.09 -18.10 -0.21
C ALA A 634 -5.17 -19.31 0.75
N ILE A 635 -6.00 -20.32 0.46
CA ILE A 635 -6.08 -21.56 1.26
C ILE A 635 -4.78 -22.39 1.10
N ASP A 636 -4.26 -22.50 -0.12
CA ASP A 636 -2.96 -23.15 -0.35
C ASP A 636 -1.81 -22.38 0.35
N MET A 637 -1.92 -21.06 0.44
CA MET A 637 -0.97 -20.23 1.19
C MET A 637 -1.11 -20.37 2.72
N GLN A 638 -2.31 -20.63 3.27
CA GLN A 638 -2.43 -21.02 4.69
C GLN A 638 -1.64 -22.31 4.97
N THR A 639 -1.76 -23.32 4.09
CA THR A 639 -1.00 -24.57 4.19
C THR A 639 0.51 -24.32 4.07
N THR A 640 0.92 -23.38 3.21
CA THR A 640 2.32 -22.95 3.06
C THR A 640 2.87 -22.30 4.35
N ILE A 641 2.03 -21.65 5.17
CA ILE A 641 2.42 -21.14 6.50
C ILE A 641 2.55 -22.27 7.53
N ASP A 642 1.63 -23.24 7.52
CA ASP A 642 1.68 -24.43 8.38
C ASP A 642 2.97 -25.25 8.16
N GLU A 643 3.34 -25.46 6.90
CA GLU A 643 4.59 -26.12 6.54
C GLU A 643 5.83 -25.30 6.92
N ARG A 644 5.76 -23.96 6.79
CA ARG A 644 6.86 -23.05 7.11
C ARG A 644 7.23 -23.09 8.60
N VAL A 645 6.26 -22.94 9.50
CA VAL A 645 6.49 -22.94 10.95
C VAL A 645 7.06 -24.29 11.40
N LYS A 646 6.54 -25.38 10.83
CA LYS A 646 7.04 -26.75 11.05
C LYS A 646 8.49 -26.95 10.53
N ASP A 647 8.85 -26.40 9.38
CA ASP A 647 10.23 -26.47 8.87
C ASP A 647 11.19 -25.62 9.71
N ILE A 648 10.80 -24.42 10.17
CA ILE A 648 11.63 -23.62 11.09
C ILE A 648 11.93 -24.42 12.37
N ALA A 649 10.92 -25.03 12.99
CA ALA A 649 11.10 -25.88 14.17
C ALA A 649 12.00 -27.11 13.91
N LEU A 650 11.99 -27.66 12.68
CA LEU A 650 12.80 -28.80 12.28
C LEU A 650 14.27 -28.43 11.94
N LYS A 651 14.50 -27.25 11.36
CA LYS A 651 15.83 -26.79 10.88
C LYS A 651 16.63 -26.04 11.93
N PHE A 652 15.95 -25.22 12.72
CA PHE A 652 16.54 -24.27 13.66
C PHE A 652 16.19 -24.58 15.12
N GLY A 653 15.09 -25.30 15.36
CA GLY A 653 14.62 -25.70 16.68
C GLY A 653 15.38 -26.89 17.29
N SER A 654 14.86 -27.42 18.40
CA SER A 654 15.46 -28.57 19.10
C SER A 654 14.45 -29.70 19.31
N GLN A 655 14.84 -30.94 19.03
CA GLN A 655 13.96 -32.10 19.27
C GLN A 655 13.77 -32.31 20.78
N VAL A 656 12.53 -32.55 21.20
CA VAL A 656 12.20 -32.89 22.59
C VAL A 656 12.75 -34.28 22.92
N PRO A 657 13.55 -34.46 23.99
CA PRO A 657 14.12 -35.75 24.35
C PRO A 657 13.05 -36.86 24.45
N LYS A 658 13.34 -38.02 23.83
CA LYS A 658 12.45 -39.20 23.75
C LYS A 658 11.10 -38.97 23.05
N SER A 659 10.92 -37.85 22.32
CA SER A 659 9.68 -37.52 21.59
C SER A 659 9.94 -37.23 20.10
N LYS A 660 8.87 -37.19 19.30
CA LYS A 660 8.89 -36.74 17.89
C LYS A 660 8.53 -35.25 17.74
N LEU A 661 8.28 -34.55 18.84
CA LEU A 661 8.00 -33.12 18.88
C LEU A 661 9.30 -32.30 18.80
N TYR A 662 9.21 -31.12 18.20
CA TYR A 662 10.29 -30.12 18.14
C TYR A 662 9.88 -28.87 18.91
N ARG A 663 10.79 -28.28 19.68
CA ARG A 663 10.63 -26.93 20.22
C ARG A 663 10.99 -25.92 19.13
N PHE A 664 10.15 -24.90 18.97
CA PHE A 664 10.50 -23.71 18.17
C PHE A 664 11.74 -23.02 18.77
N PRO A 665 12.60 -22.35 17.98
CA PRO A 665 13.68 -21.53 18.53
C PRO A 665 13.12 -20.44 19.45
N LYS A 666 13.70 -20.27 20.63
CA LYS A 666 13.27 -19.25 21.61
C LYS A 666 13.69 -17.84 21.18
N GLU A 667 14.72 -17.75 20.33
CA GLU A 667 15.28 -16.52 19.80
C GLU A 667 14.34 -15.78 18.83
N ILE A 668 13.32 -16.48 18.32
CA ILE A 668 12.31 -15.97 17.37
C ILE A 668 10.91 -16.49 17.74
N SER A 669 10.57 -16.44 19.03
CA SER A 669 9.33 -17.01 19.58
C SER A 669 8.05 -16.27 19.17
N LEU A 670 8.17 -15.02 18.70
CA LEU A 670 7.05 -14.17 18.28
C LEU A 670 6.61 -14.45 16.83
N LEU A 671 7.56 -14.74 15.93
CA LEU A 671 7.31 -15.05 14.52
C LEU A 671 6.16 -16.04 14.27
N PRO A 672 6.06 -17.21 14.94
CA PRO A 672 4.96 -18.15 14.69
C PRO A 672 3.59 -17.56 15.05
N GLU A 673 3.49 -16.65 16.01
CA GLU A 673 2.24 -16.00 16.41
C GLU A 673 1.80 -14.94 15.40
N LEU A 674 2.75 -14.14 14.89
CA LEU A 674 2.51 -13.23 13.77
C LEU A 674 2.04 -14.00 12.52
N LEU A 675 2.65 -15.14 12.24
CA LEU A 675 2.24 -16.01 11.12
C LEU A 675 0.89 -16.72 11.37
N PHE A 676 0.52 -16.98 12.63
CA PHE A 676 -0.83 -17.46 12.96
C PHE A 676 -1.88 -16.39 12.69
N HIS A 677 -1.64 -15.15 13.12
CA HIS A 677 -2.51 -14.02 12.80
C HIS A 677 -2.63 -13.81 11.27
N LEU A 678 -1.54 -13.89 10.49
CA LEU A 678 -1.60 -13.87 9.02
C LEU A 678 -2.55 -14.94 8.46
N ARG A 679 -2.40 -16.18 8.94
CA ARG A 679 -3.08 -17.39 8.44
C ARG A 679 -4.61 -17.29 8.58
N ARG A 680 -5.10 -16.80 9.72
CA ARG A 680 -6.54 -16.67 10.01
C ARG A 680 -7.11 -15.26 9.74
N GLY A 681 -6.25 -14.26 9.72
CA GLY A 681 -6.59 -12.86 9.50
C GLY A 681 -7.13 -12.57 8.09
N PRO A 682 -7.53 -11.33 7.81
CA PRO A 682 -8.28 -10.97 6.60
C PRO A 682 -7.49 -11.13 5.28
N LEU A 683 -6.17 -11.32 5.35
CA LEU A 683 -5.29 -11.49 4.18
C LEU A 683 -5.39 -12.90 3.56
N LEU A 684 -5.40 -13.96 4.39
CA LEU A 684 -5.47 -15.36 3.94
C LEU A 684 -6.72 -16.12 4.42
N GLY A 685 -7.33 -15.69 5.53
CA GLY A 685 -8.49 -16.33 6.14
C GLY A 685 -9.84 -15.94 5.52
N SER A 686 -10.90 -16.46 6.12
CA SER A 686 -12.29 -16.33 5.64
C SER A 686 -13.05 -15.09 6.15
N ILE A 687 -12.42 -14.23 6.96
CA ILE A 687 -13.09 -13.10 7.62
C ILE A 687 -13.62 -12.06 6.62
N VAL A 688 -12.96 -11.89 5.48
CA VAL A 688 -13.39 -10.99 4.40
C VAL A 688 -14.25 -11.77 3.41
N GLY A 689 -15.43 -11.25 3.07
CA GLY A 689 -16.47 -11.99 2.36
C GLY A 689 -16.34 -11.94 0.84
N HIS A 690 -16.13 -10.77 0.26
CA HIS A 690 -16.17 -10.53 -1.17
C HIS A 690 -14.77 -10.46 -1.80
N GLU A 691 -14.61 -10.89 -3.06
CA GLU A 691 -13.28 -10.95 -3.68
C GLU A 691 -12.73 -9.57 -4.06
N ASP A 692 -13.57 -8.56 -4.27
CA ASP A 692 -13.11 -7.16 -4.44
C ASP A 692 -12.40 -6.66 -3.17
N GLU A 693 -12.99 -6.88 -1.99
CA GLU A 693 -12.41 -6.51 -0.69
C GLU A 693 -11.06 -7.22 -0.47
N ARG A 694 -11.02 -8.53 -0.74
CA ARG A 694 -9.79 -9.34 -0.64
C ARG A 694 -8.72 -8.84 -1.61
N SER A 695 -9.10 -8.55 -2.86
CA SER A 695 -8.17 -8.10 -3.90
C SER A 695 -7.51 -6.77 -3.51
N VAL A 696 -8.29 -5.79 -3.05
CA VAL A 696 -7.77 -4.51 -2.55
C VAL A 696 -6.88 -4.70 -1.33
N LEU A 697 -7.33 -5.46 -0.32
CA LEU A 697 -6.56 -5.65 0.90
C LEU A 697 -5.21 -6.32 0.64
N ARG A 698 -5.18 -7.34 -0.23
CA ARG A 698 -3.93 -8.03 -0.63
C ARG A 698 -3.03 -7.12 -1.48
N ASN A 699 -3.58 -6.33 -2.40
CA ASN A 699 -2.79 -5.38 -3.21
C ASN A 699 -2.17 -4.27 -2.34
N LEU A 700 -2.99 -3.64 -1.48
CA LEU A 700 -2.53 -2.64 -0.50
C LEU A 700 -1.41 -3.23 0.37
N PHE A 701 -1.59 -4.44 0.91
CA PHE A 701 -0.60 -5.10 1.73
C PHE A 701 0.74 -5.36 1.02
N LEU A 702 0.73 -5.68 -0.28
CA LEU A 702 1.97 -5.89 -1.05
C LEU A 702 2.79 -4.60 -1.17
N ASN A 703 2.13 -3.45 -1.35
CA ASN A 703 2.79 -2.14 -1.53
C ASN A 703 3.06 -1.40 -0.21
N ALA A 704 2.26 -1.64 0.83
CA ALA A 704 2.31 -0.92 2.12
C ALA A 704 3.68 -0.92 2.80
N SER A 705 3.99 0.15 3.53
CA SER A 705 5.15 0.29 4.41
C SER A 705 5.26 -0.82 5.47
N PHE A 706 6.42 -0.96 6.12
CA PHE A 706 6.61 -1.89 7.23
C PHE A 706 5.57 -1.70 8.34
N ASP A 707 5.41 -0.45 8.81
CA ASP A 707 4.53 -0.08 9.91
C ASP A 707 3.05 -0.48 9.64
N LEU A 708 2.55 -0.22 8.43
CA LEU A 708 1.20 -0.63 8.02
C LEU A 708 1.11 -2.15 7.77
N SER A 709 2.10 -2.74 7.11
CA SER A 709 2.15 -4.19 6.84
C SER A 709 2.06 -5.00 8.13
N LEU A 710 2.78 -4.61 9.18
CA LEU A 710 2.76 -5.28 10.48
C LEU A 710 1.34 -5.29 11.09
N ARG A 711 0.66 -4.13 11.11
CA ARG A 711 -0.72 -4.02 11.64
C ARG A 711 -1.77 -4.73 10.79
N MET A 712 -1.51 -4.92 9.49
CA MET A 712 -2.35 -5.75 8.60
C MET A 712 -2.11 -7.26 8.80
N ILE A 713 -0.96 -7.66 9.35
CA ILE A 713 -0.65 -9.06 9.70
C ILE A 713 -1.23 -9.41 11.06
N ALA A 714 -0.86 -8.65 12.10
CA ALA A 714 -1.23 -8.87 13.48
C ALA A 714 -1.64 -7.54 14.14
N PRO A 715 -2.85 -7.46 14.73
CA PRO A 715 -3.36 -6.20 15.27
C PRO A 715 -2.71 -5.82 16.60
N ARG A 716 -2.62 -4.52 16.87
CA ARG A 716 -2.16 -3.97 18.16
C ARG A 716 -3.35 -3.88 19.12
N CYS A 717 -3.29 -4.55 20.27
CA CYS A 717 -4.35 -4.53 21.29
C CYS A 717 -3.94 -3.59 22.44
N LEU A 718 -4.75 -2.55 22.68
CA LEU A 718 -4.47 -1.49 23.66
C LEU A 718 -5.67 -1.33 24.60
N MET A 719 -5.54 -1.76 25.86
CA MET A 719 -6.59 -1.67 26.87
C MET A 719 -6.52 -0.33 27.61
N HIS A 720 -7.65 0.37 27.67
CA HIS A 720 -7.79 1.63 28.40
C HIS A 720 -7.64 1.42 29.91
N ARG A 721 -6.90 2.32 30.54
CA ARG A 721 -6.61 2.40 31.97
C ARG A 721 -7.05 3.77 32.51
N GLU A 722 -7.12 3.89 33.84
CA GLU A 722 -7.51 5.16 34.45
C GLU A 722 -6.51 6.29 34.11
N GLY A 723 -6.98 7.54 34.17
CA GLY A 723 -6.21 8.71 33.72
C GLY A 723 -6.03 8.84 32.21
N GLY A 724 -6.71 8.04 31.38
CA GLY A 724 -6.58 8.07 29.92
C GLY A 724 -5.30 7.39 29.41
N THR A 725 -4.70 6.53 30.22
CA THR A 725 -3.52 5.74 29.86
C THR A 725 -3.92 4.42 29.17
N PHE A 726 -2.99 3.77 28.49
CA PHE A 726 -3.25 2.53 27.75
C PHE A 726 -2.16 1.48 28.01
N GLU A 727 -2.57 0.23 28.20
CA GLU A 727 -1.70 -0.94 28.35
C GLU A 727 -1.74 -1.78 27.07
N GLU A 728 -0.57 -2.16 26.54
CA GLU A 728 -0.47 -3.03 25.37
C GLU A 728 -0.54 -4.50 25.78
N LEU A 729 -1.41 -5.24 25.11
CA LEU A 729 -1.76 -6.63 25.44
C LEU A 729 -1.57 -7.54 24.21
N PRO A 730 -1.44 -8.87 24.41
CA PRO A 730 -1.65 -9.84 23.34
C PRO A 730 -3.03 -9.66 22.70
N ALA A 731 -3.12 -9.83 21.38
CA ALA A 731 -4.38 -9.73 20.63
C ALA A 731 -5.25 -11.00 20.79
N TYR A 732 -5.54 -11.35 22.05
CA TYR A 732 -6.29 -12.54 22.46
C TYR A 732 -7.68 -12.11 22.97
N ASP A 733 -8.67 -12.99 22.85
CA ASP A 733 -10.01 -12.74 23.38
C ASP A 733 -10.05 -12.52 24.90
N LEU A 734 -9.08 -13.06 25.64
CA LEU A 734 -8.84 -12.79 27.07
C LEU A 734 -8.72 -11.29 27.42
N ALA A 735 -8.47 -10.41 26.44
CA ALA A 735 -8.51 -8.95 26.60
C ALA A 735 -9.94 -8.36 26.71
N MET A 736 -11.00 -9.13 26.45
CA MET A 736 -12.38 -8.64 26.46
C MET A 736 -12.98 -8.59 27.88
N GLN A 737 -12.41 -7.77 28.76
CA GLN A 737 -12.86 -7.61 30.15
C GLN A 737 -14.01 -6.59 30.25
N SER A 738 -15.18 -7.03 30.73
CA SER A 738 -16.45 -6.28 30.66
C SER A 738 -16.46 -4.91 31.37
N ASP A 739 -15.52 -4.63 32.25
CA ASP A 739 -15.32 -3.37 32.97
C ASP A 739 -14.35 -2.39 32.28
N THR A 740 -13.81 -2.76 31.11
CA THR A 740 -12.78 -2.02 30.36
C THR A 740 -13.23 -1.57 28.97
N ALA A 741 -12.42 -0.70 28.35
CA ALA A 741 -12.48 -0.42 26.92
C ALA A 741 -11.16 -0.87 26.27
N VAL A 742 -11.21 -1.31 25.01
CA VAL A 742 -10.04 -1.81 24.29
C VAL A 742 -10.03 -1.28 22.86
N VAL A 743 -8.90 -0.71 22.44
CA VAL A 743 -8.62 -0.30 21.06
C VAL A 743 -7.82 -1.39 20.37
N LEU A 744 -8.22 -1.79 19.17
CA LEU A 744 -7.56 -2.80 18.36
C LEU A 744 -7.23 -2.24 16.98
N ASP A 745 -5.96 -1.91 16.74
CA ASP A 745 -5.47 -1.38 15.46
C ASP A 745 -5.07 -2.54 14.53
N HIS A 746 -5.83 -2.73 13.45
CA HIS A 746 -5.59 -3.75 12.40
C HIS A 746 -5.21 -3.09 11.05
N GLY A 747 -4.53 -1.95 11.06
CA GLY A 747 -3.99 -1.33 9.85
C GLY A 747 -5.04 -0.55 9.04
N THR A 748 -5.96 -1.25 8.38
CA THR A 748 -7.06 -0.68 7.57
C THR A 748 -8.34 -0.40 8.35
N ASP A 749 -8.48 -1.04 9.51
CA ASP A 749 -9.57 -0.82 10.46
C ASP A 749 -8.96 -0.59 11.85
N VAL A 750 -9.54 0.33 12.63
CA VAL A 750 -9.28 0.48 14.07
C VAL A 750 -10.59 0.30 14.81
N PHE A 751 -10.62 -0.66 15.74
CA PHE A 751 -11.83 -1.04 16.45
C PHE A 751 -11.77 -0.57 17.90
N ILE A 752 -12.88 -0.05 18.42
CA ILE A 752 -13.05 0.35 19.82
C ILE A 752 -14.16 -0.51 20.43
N TRP A 753 -13.77 -1.44 21.30
CA TRP A 753 -14.69 -2.29 22.05
C TRP A 753 -14.93 -1.72 23.45
N LEU A 754 -16.20 -1.65 23.86
CA LEU A 754 -16.61 -1.24 25.20
C LEU A 754 -17.28 -2.42 25.93
N GLY A 755 -16.69 -2.86 27.05
CA GLY A 755 -17.24 -3.93 27.88
C GLY A 755 -18.62 -3.58 28.47
N ALA A 756 -19.43 -4.60 28.79
CA ALA A 756 -20.83 -4.44 29.19
C ALA A 756 -21.03 -3.68 30.52
N GLU A 757 -20.11 -3.81 31.49
CA GLU A 757 -20.16 -3.10 32.77
C GLU A 757 -19.71 -1.66 32.61
N LEU A 758 -18.62 -1.40 31.86
CA LEU A 758 -18.20 -0.05 31.53
C LEU A 758 -19.30 0.68 30.74
N ALA A 759 -19.92 0.01 29.78
CA ALA A 759 -20.94 0.57 28.91
C ALA A 759 -22.32 0.76 29.58
N ALA A 760 -22.47 0.39 30.86
CA ALA A 760 -23.62 0.67 31.70
C ALA A 760 -23.45 1.93 32.57
N ASP A 761 -22.23 2.40 32.79
CA ASP A 761 -21.92 3.71 33.39
C ASP A 761 -21.73 4.73 32.26
N GLU A 762 -22.72 5.60 32.02
CA GLU A 762 -22.67 6.57 30.92
C GLU A 762 -21.48 7.54 31.03
N GLY A 763 -21.08 7.91 32.25
CA GLY A 763 -19.97 8.85 32.48
C GLY A 763 -18.61 8.21 32.18
N ARG A 764 -18.34 7.04 32.77
CA ARG A 764 -17.11 6.28 32.50
C ARG A 764 -17.05 5.80 31.05
N SER A 765 -18.17 5.37 30.48
CA SER A 765 -18.26 4.95 29.07
C SER A 765 -17.95 6.10 28.11
N ALA A 766 -18.50 7.30 28.33
CA ALA A 766 -18.24 8.46 27.48
C ALA A 766 -16.78 8.92 27.57
N ALA A 767 -16.20 8.97 28.78
CA ALA A 767 -14.80 9.34 28.98
C ALA A 767 -13.83 8.34 28.31
N ALA A 768 -14.04 7.04 28.50
CA ALA A 768 -13.22 6.00 27.88
C ALA A 768 -13.37 6.01 26.34
N LEU A 769 -14.58 6.16 25.81
CA LEU A 769 -14.80 6.25 24.37
C LEU A 769 -14.13 7.47 23.74
N ALA A 770 -14.11 8.62 24.44
CA ALA A 770 -13.39 9.81 23.98
C ALA A 770 -11.87 9.56 23.93
N ALA A 771 -11.27 9.03 25.01
CA ALA A 771 -9.85 8.69 25.05
C ALA A 771 -9.46 7.67 23.97
N CYS A 772 -10.27 6.62 23.79
CA CYS A 772 -10.06 5.61 22.75
C CYS A 772 -10.15 6.17 21.32
N ARG A 773 -10.99 7.20 21.08
CA ARG A 773 -11.06 7.89 19.78
C ARG A 773 -9.85 8.78 19.53
N THR A 774 -9.45 9.60 20.51
CA THR A 774 -8.25 10.42 20.41
C THR A 774 -7.01 9.56 20.10
N LEU A 775 -6.83 8.45 20.80
CA LEU A 775 -5.77 7.48 20.50
C LEU A 775 -5.89 6.88 19.08
N ALA A 776 -7.11 6.53 18.64
CA ALA A 776 -7.32 5.98 17.29
C ALA A 776 -7.02 7.01 16.19
N GLU A 777 -7.29 8.29 16.43
CA GLU A 777 -6.95 9.40 15.54
C GLU A 777 -5.41 9.62 15.50
N GLU A 778 -4.76 9.70 16.65
CA GLU A 778 -3.29 9.81 16.79
C GLU A 778 -2.54 8.65 16.09
N LEU A 779 -2.99 7.40 16.28
CA LEU A 779 -2.39 6.22 15.65
C LEU A 779 -2.55 6.19 14.11
N THR A 780 -3.39 7.05 13.54
CA THR A 780 -3.83 6.96 12.14
C THR A 780 -3.69 8.26 11.33
N GLU A 781 -3.19 9.33 11.94
CA GLU A 781 -2.97 10.65 11.34
C GLU A 781 -2.24 10.58 9.99
N LEU A 782 -1.05 9.97 9.95
CA LEU A 782 -0.20 9.88 8.76
C LEU A 782 -0.45 8.62 7.90
N ARG A 783 -1.55 7.89 8.15
CA ARG A 783 -1.82 6.60 7.50
C ARG A 783 -2.52 6.77 6.14
N PHE A 784 -2.09 6.01 5.13
CA PHE A 784 -2.83 5.90 3.88
C PHE A 784 -3.06 4.42 3.49
N PRO A 785 -4.31 4.00 3.20
CA PRO A 785 -5.55 4.76 3.37
C PRO A 785 -5.80 5.14 4.85
N ALA A 786 -6.59 6.19 5.07
CA ALA A 786 -7.14 6.47 6.39
C ALA A 786 -8.10 5.34 6.79
N PRO A 787 -7.90 4.68 7.94
CA PRO A 787 -8.65 3.50 8.32
C PRO A 787 -10.03 3.85 8.89
N ARG A 788 -10.93 2.86 8.89
CA ARG A 788 -12.25 3.01 9.52
C ARG A 788 -12.13 2.90 11.04
N ILE A 789 -12.57 3.93 11.77
CA ILE A 789 -12.63 3.90 13.24
C ILE A 789 -14.04 3.45 13.66
N LEU A 790 -14.16 2.22 14.16
CA LEU A 790 -15.44 1.55 14.42
C LEU A 790 -15.61 1.27 15.92
N ALA A 791 -16.65 1.82 16.54
CA ALA A 791 -16.92 1.66 17.98
C ALA A 791 -18.20 0.86 18.26
N PHE A 792 -18.14 -0.07 19.21
CA PHE A 792 -19.27 -0.93 19.59
C PHE A 792 -19.21 -1.44 21.03
N LYS A 793 -20.37 -1.87 21.56
CA LYS A 793 -20.52 -2.44 22.90
C LYS A 793 -20.44 -3.97 22.89
N GLU A 794 -20.03 -4.58 23.99
CA GLU A 794 -20.17 -6.02 24.26
C GLU A 794 -21.60 -6.53 23.98
N GLY A 795 -21.72 -7.77 23.50
CA GLY A 795 -23.01 -8.38 23.11
C GLY A 795 -23.66 -7.82 21.83
N SER A 796 -23.18 -6.70 21.28
CA SER A 796 -23.69 -6.17 20.00
C SER A 796 -23.28 -7.03 18.80
N SER A 797 -24.13 -7.11 17.79
CA SER A 797 -23.85 -7.88 16.56
C SER A 797 -22.62 -7.37 15.79
N GLN A 798 -22.27 -6.09 15.96
CA GLN A 798 -21.09 -5.48 15.34
C GLN A 798 -19.78 -5.87 16.03
N ALA A 799 -19.80 -6.27 17.32
CA ALA A 799 -18.60 -6.68 18.04
C ALA A 799 -17.87 -7.89 17.40
N ARG A 800 -18.54 -8.66 16.51
CA ARG A 800 -17.91 -9.73 15.70
C ARG A 800 -16.70 -9.25 14.88
N TYR A 801 -16.67 -7.97 14.46
CA TYR A 801 -15.53 -7.39 13.76
C TYR A 801 -14.29 -7.25 14.66
N PHE A 802 -14.48 -7.16 15.99
CA PHE A 802 -13.41 -7.27 16.98
C PHE A 802 -12.97 -8.73 17.16
N VAL A 803 -13.93 -9.59 17.53
CA VAL A 803 -13.66 -10.96 18.00
C VAL A 803 -12.97 -11.80 16.91
N SER A 804 -13.35 -11.62 15.65
CA SER A 804 -12.71 -12.30 14.52
C SER A 804 -11.23 -11.96 14.30
N ARG A 805 -10.73 -10.86 14.88
CA ARG A 805 -9.29 -10.51 14.84
C ARG A 805 -8.49 -11.13 15.99
N LEU A 806 -9.14 -11.45 17.11
CA LEU A 806 -8.49 -11.91 18.33
C LEU A 806 -8.29 -13.44 18.33
N ILE A 807 -7.17 -13.92 18.88
CA ILE A 807 -6.88 -15.35 19.04
C ILE A 807 -7.85 -15.95 20.09
N PRO A 808 -8.47 -17.13 19.83
CA PRO A 808 -9.42 -17.75 20.75
C PRO A 808 -8.73 -18.49 21.91
N ALA A 809 -8.01 -17.75 22.75
CA ALA A 809 -7.21 -18.28 23.86
C ALA A 809 -8.09 -18.75 25.04
N HIS A 810 -9.39 -18.42 25.05
CA HIS A 810 -10.34 -19.02 26.00
C HIS A 810 -10.35 -20.56 26.00
N LYS A 811 -9.97 -21.18 24.87
CA LYS A 811 -9.86 -22.64 24.69
C LYS A 811 -8.67 -23.27 25.40
N ASP A 812 -7.58 -22.52 25.59
CA ASP A 812 -6.34 -23.07 26.15
C ASP A 812 -6.50 -23.39 27.65
N PRO A 813 -5.75 -24.38 28.18
CA PRO A 813 -5.85 -24.75 29.58
C PRO A 813 -5.39 -23.60 30.50
N PRO A 814 -5.95 -23.48 31.72
CA PRO A 814 -5.76 -22.28 32.58
C PRO A 814 -4.31 -21.83 32.80
N TYR A 815 -3.36 -22.78 32.89
CA TYR A 815 -1.94 -22.47 33.08
C TYR A 815 -1.28 -21.81 31.86
N GLU A 816 -1.76 -22.07 30.65
CA GLU A 816 -1.27 -21.40 29.43
C GLU A 816 -1.94 -20.04 29.24
N GLN A 817 -3.22 -19.93 29.63
CA GLN A 817 -3.91 -18.63 29.72
C GLN A 817 -3.19 -17.70 30.70
N GLU A 818 -2.79 -18.20 31.88
CA GLU A 818 -2.06 -17.43 32.90
C GLU A 818 -0.61 -17.11 32.51
N ALA A 819 0.05 -17.99 31.74
CA ALA A 819 1.40 -17.75 31.25
C ALA A 819 1.44 -16.70 30.12
N ARG A 820 0.48 -16.76 29.18
CA ARG A 820 0.43 -15.87 28.01
C ARG A 820 -0.37 -14.59 28.25
N PHE A 821 -1.19 -14.54 29.29
CA PHE A 821 -1.97 -13.37 29.68
C PHE A 821 -1.92 -13.21 31.23
N PRO A 822 -0.78 -12.73 31.79
CA PRO A 822 -0.59 -12.65 33.24
C PRO A 822 -1.65 -11.81 33.98
N GLN A 823 -2.30 -10.86 33.29
CA GLN A 823 -3.41 -10.07 33.80
C GLN A 823 -4.65 -10.91 34.19
N LEU A 824 -4.74 -12.20 33.79
CA LEU A 824 -5.75 -13.10 34.36
C LEU A 824 -5.53 -13.38 35.86
N GLN A 825 -4.31 -13.20 36.38
CA GLN A 825 -3.97 -13.42 37.79
C GLN A 825 -4.51 -12.31 38.70
N THR A 826 -4.83 -11.13 38.17
CA THR A 826 -5.43 -10.02 38.94
C THR A 826 -6.96 -10.09 38.98
N LEU A 827 -7.59 -11.00 38.22
CA LEU A 827 -9.04 -11.19 38.23
C LEU A 827 -9.48 -12.09 39.39
N THR A 828 -10.56 -11.71 40.07
CA THR A 828 -11.22 -12.59 41.04
C THR A 828 -11.80 -13.84 40.38
N THR A 829 -12.04 -14.90 41.15
CA THR A 829 -12.68 -16.14 40.67
C THR A 829 -14.03 -15.88 39.99
N GLU A 830 -14.80 -14.91 40.49
CA GLU A 830 -16.09 -14.51 39.93
C GLU A 830 -15.93 -13.80 38.59
N GLN A 831 -15.06 -12.78 38.51
CA GLN A 831 -14.72 -12.10 37.24
C GLN A 831 -14.19 -13.09 36.20
N ARG A 832 -13.31 -14.02 36.59
CA ARG A 832 -12.73 -15.02 35.68
C ARG A 832 -13.77 -16.04 35.20
N THR A 833 -14.74 -16.41 36.03
CA THR A 833 -15.88 -17.25 35.63
C THR A 833 -16.81 -16.49 34.68
N LYS A 834 -17.10 -15.21 34.96
CA LYS A 834 -17.90 -14.34 34.10
C LYS A 834 -17.27 -14.14 32.72
N LEU A 835 -15.97 -13.80 32.68
CA LEU A 835 -15.19 -13.67 31.45
C LEU A 835 -15.25 -14.96 30.61
N LYS A 836 -15.09 -16.13 31.24
CA LYS A 836 -15.22 -17.42 30.53
C LYS A 836 -16.63 -17.69 29.98
N SER A 837 -17.67 -17.02 30.49
CA SER A 837 -19.04 -17.15 30.02
C SER A 837 -19.45 -16.17 28.92
N SER A 838 -18.67 -15.10 28.65
CA SER A 838 -18.97 -14.14 27.57
C SER A 838 -18.38 -14.55 26.21
N PHE A 839 -17.48 -15.55 26.16
CA PHE A 839 -16.82 -15.97 24.92
C PHE A 839 -17.74 -16.73 23.96
N ILE A 840 -17.86 -16.20 22.74
CA ILE A 840 -18.52 -16.88 21.62
C ILE A 840 -17.59 -18.02 21.16
N HIS A 841 -18.14 -19.23 21.08
CA HIS A 841 -17.39 -20.42 20.66
C HIS A 841 -17.39 -20.51 19.13
N PHE A 842 -16.20 -20.61 18.53
CA PHE A 842 -15.97 -20.80 17.10
C PHE A 842 -15.12 -22.05 16.85
N ASP A 843 -15.12 -22.57 15.62
CA ASP A 843 -14.32 -23.74 15.24
C ASP A 843 -12.81 -23.43 15.11
N ASP A 844 -12.43 -22.15 14.96
CA ASP A 844 -11.04 -21.66 14.93
C ASP A 844 -10.20 -22.25 16.09
N PRO A 845 -9.04 -22.89 15.85
CA PRO A 845 -8.17 -23.37 16.92
C PRO A 845 -7.53 -22.19 17.68
N SER A 846 -7.11 -22.41 18.92
CA SER A 846 -6.17 -21.52 19.60
C SER A 846 -4.79 -21.55 18.93
N PHE A 847 -3.93 -20.58 19.26
CA PHE A 847 -2.54 -20.60 18.83
C PHE A 847 -1.80 -21.87 19.31
N CYS A 848 -1.98 -22.24 20.57
CA CYS A 848 -1.33 -23.43 21.13
C CYS A 848 -1.91 -24.73 20.57
N GLU A 849 -3.22 -24.80 20.27
CA GLU A 849 -3.83 -25.94 19.54
C GLU A 849 -3.22 -26.10 18.14
N TRP A 850 -3.10 -25.00 17.39
CA TRP A 850 -2.51 -24.99 16.05
C TRP A 850 -1.05 -25.47 16.07
N ILE A 851 -0.19 -24.91 16.93
CA ILE A 851 1.22 -25.30 17.03
C ILE A 851 1.38 -26.80 17.38
N ARG A 852 0.54 -27.33 18.30
CA ARG A 852 0.52 -28.77 18.61
C ARG A 852 0.09 -29.61 17.40
N GLY A 853 -0.86 -29.13 16.59
CA GLY A 853 -1.27 -29.75 15.32
C GLY A 853 -0.10 -29.92 14.34
N LEU A 854 0.81 -28.94 14.29
CA LEU A 854 2.05 -29.00 13.49
C LEU A 854 3.11 -29.97 14.05
N LYS A 855 2.86 -30.58 15.22
CA LYS A 855 3.80 -31.42 16.00
C LYS A 855 5.01 -30.64 16.54
N VAL A 856 4.78 -29.37 16.80
CA VAL A 856 5.72 -28.44 17.44
C VAL A 856 5.24 -28.17 18.87
N VAL A 857 6.16 -27.85 19.79
CA VAL A 857 5.80 -27.38 21.13
C VAL A 857 5.52 -25.88 21.04
N PRO A 858 4.38 -25.38 21.58
CA PRO A 858 4.13 -23.94 21.69
C PRO A 858 5.34 -23.20 22.27
N PRO A 859 5.78 -22.07 21.69
CA PRO A 859 6.79 -21.24 22.29
C PRO A 859 6.37 -20.81 23.71
N GLU A 860 7.32 -20.70 24.62
CA GLU A 860 7.11 -19.97 25.87
C GLU A 860 6.92 -18.47 25.53
N PRO A 861 6.02 -17.75 26.23
CA PRO A 861 5.92 -16.30 26.10
C PRO A 861 7.22 -15.61 26.55
N ILE A 862 7.43 -14.38 26.08
CA ILE A 862 8.60 -13.54 26.35
C ILE A 862 8.41 -12.80 27.67
#